data_AF-A0A3G8X247-F1
#
_entry.id   AF-A0A3G8X247-F1
#
_cell.length_a   1.000
_cell.length_b   1.000
_cell.length_c   1.000
_cell.angle_alpha   90.00
_cell.angle_beta   90.00
_cell.angle_gamma   90.00
#
_symmetry.space_group_name_H-M   'P 1'
#
loop_
_entity.id
_entity.type
_entity.pdbx_description
1 polymer ?
#
loop_
_entity_poly.entity_id
_entity_poly.type
_entity_poly.pdbx_seq_one_letter_code
_entity_poly.pdbx_strand_id
1 'polypeptide(L)'
;MDIITDLSARTVSFFVTYQEICRALNEDCSLVWPVMEENFIALPNALVTFSSTYTHLERSNEKQRRENAVIRKLEILRSTKTGLEDLPIFLDQIRKLCEILRSHHMPSELDLFEKHNPGEKPLSQAFRLAAFSGLTKHNYSTHQRLTLDDIREKFRYLLYKNNGLRQNISYLLEYIPVLVILALDEKGRWRRDIPLFQIWGSGAKRLSGWQLYKYDSWWTEERRTNALLCLENLTILNSRLLKYNVALPFETLFNIELDEIALIREKKWKSSDDYSDEPANSSKNAVPELDEITNGEQIVWKRQMPMTKDEDPLVRALNSDLRGLAFSGGGIRSATFNLGVLQKLAILNRLKHFDYISTVSGGGYIGSWFITWLYRLGSVDTIMDLLNPRTSNNPSADEVRPIRWLRMYSNYLAPMMGLMSTDSITMGLTWLRNTIINQLLLLLMLCTALAFVATSFELWNSKLLSNGYYDISSSGQLLSFSLTYTVSAALLLSIGLRRYYPDKLDEIYYLRRFNKNLPLLIGLLTGSVSLIVSSWLKTNLDEILEDKGFQERIKNAAAISVLIGMSVIAILGKYHSWTKKISGKLIFMILLSTLATSKLASLLIPLSWNSFDLLRDFSENDDVYHHKLIFIFGPAIIMGYLAILVITRMALMGVFFPDSRREWWGRMGAVMHRVVLMWVLLASCGLIMDKFIEFVKEISFLNFPTLVGGWSVIVGWAVKTAFDSDEKGDKANNKWGIKDVFVRAAPYLFLVGFLMIGSTVFDLLREKLDIPDHATEENCIPYLKFLVILAIITALLSFTVGVNEFSLYHFYRNRLTRAYLGASRKRESRKKTANEFTGFDDKDDLAISRFTTSRGYAGPYPIINTTMNSTTVSELDRQDRMAESFIFTPKFCGYDFSTTRSAAGSSTGVFQYGYRETIGYSEPNGPTIGSAMAISGAAVNPSMGYHSSAPTAFLLTLFNVRLGKWIGNPRLGKWKRSDPEVGLGYLIYDLLGKSDINKEYVSLSDGGHFDNMGVYELIRRRCSYIMLCDAEEDSGPTFEGLANLVRRCRIDFGVEIEINIDPLIWRTTSTGRTKTHIVSGNIYYPGIDKPARLVYLKSSLSSQESVDVNEYHANNNEFPQESTGDQFFTEGQFESYRKLGFDSIPG
;
A
#
# COMPACT_ATOMS: atom_id res chain seq x y z
N MET A 1 31.21 44.14 -24.06
CA MET A 1 31.25 42.69 -24.36
C MET A 1 32.65 42.17 -24.73
N ASP A 2 33.66 43.01 -24.97
CA ASP A 2 35.06 42.55 -25.20
C ASP A 2 36.03 42.76 -24.02
N ILE A 3 35.53 42.92 -22.79
CA ILE A 3 36.36 42.91 -21.54
C ILE A 3 35.93 41.74 -20.63
N ILE A 4 35.27 40.72 -21.21
CA ILE A 4 34.84 39.51 -20.49
C ILE A 4 35.70 38.29 -20.88
N THR A 5 36.62 38.44 -21.83
CA THR A 5 37.46 37.35 -22.35
C THR A 5 38.91 37.35 -21.84
N ASP A 6 39.33 38.28 -20.97
CA ASP A 6 40.74 38.37 -20.54
C ASP A 6 40.97 38.43 -19.01
N LEU A 7 39.95 38.13 -18.19
CA LEU A 7 40.07 38.13 -16.72
C LEU A 7 40.13 36.74 -16.07
N SER A 8 40.39 35.69 -16.84
CA SER A 8 40.58 34.32 -16.32
C SER A 8 42.03 33.98 -15.94
N ALA A 9 42.96 34.94 -15.93
CA ALA A 9 44.39 34.67 -15.70
C ALA A 9 45.07 35.48 -14.56
N ARG A 10 44.39 36.36 -13.81
CA ARG A 10 45.04 37.22 -12.78
C ARG A 10 44.30 37.44 -11.45
N THR A 11 43.45 36.53 -11.00
CA THR A 11 42.68 36.72 -9.74
C THR A 11 43.47 36.40 -8.46
N VAL A 12 44.68 35.83 -8.56
CA VAL A 12 45.51 35.50 -7.37
C VAL A 12 46.41 36.66 -6.92
N SER A 13 46.55 37.73 -7.71
CA SER A 13 47.48 38.84 -7.38
C SER A 13 46.84 40.00 -6.60
N PHE A 14 45.51 40.13 -6.52
CA PHE A 14 44.88 41.32 -5.93
C PHE A 14 44.83 41.30 -4.40
N PHE A 15 44.76 40.11 -3.79
CA PHE A 15 44.70 39.96 -2.32
C PHE A 15 46.04 40.22 -1.62
N VAL A 16 47.16 39.99 -2.32
CA VAL A 16 48.51 40.21 -1.78
C VAL A 16 48.85 41.72 -1.78
N THR A 17 48.42 42.47 -2.78
CA THR A 17 48.65 43.93 -2.85
C THR A 17 47.78 44.72 -1.86
N TYR A 18 46.56 44.27 -1.56
CA TYR A 18 45.66 44.93 -0.60
C TYR A 18 46.19 44.88 0.85
N GLN A 19 46.73 43.74 1.28
CA GLN A 19 47.32 43.62 2.62
C GLN A 19 48.61 44.42 2.80
N GLU A 20 49.40 44.62 1.74
CA GLU A 20 50.60 45.48 1.80
C GLU A 20 50.26 46.97 1.77
N ILE A 21 49.21 47.39 1.05
CA ILE A 21 48.73 48.78 1.06
C ILE A 21 48.13 49.14 2.42
N CYS A 22 47.35 48.24 3.04
CA CYS A 22 46.79 48.48 4.39
C CYS A 22 47.87 48.49 5.48
N ARG A 23 48.97 47.72 5.32
CA ARG A 23 50.14 47.80 6.22
C ARG A 23 50.95 49.09 6.02
N ALA A 24 51.00 49.63 4.81
CA ALA A 24 51.72 50.87 4.51
C ALA A 24 50.98 52.14 4.98
N LEU A 25 49.64 52.09 5.09
CA LEU A 25 48.81 53.27 5.41
C LEU A 25 48.29 53.33 6.85
N ASN A 26 48.48 52.28 7.65
CA ASN A 26 48.16 52.22 9.10
C ASN A 26 46.79 52.82 9.50
N GLU A 27 45.74 52.55 8.71
CA GLU A 27 44.35 52.92 9.02
C GLU A 27 43.40 51.71 9.02
N ASP A 28 42.26 51.88 9.71
CA ASP A 28 41.36 50.83 10.19
C ASP A 28 40.41 50.32 9.09
N CYS A 29 40.46 49.01 8.79
CA CYS A 29 39.78 48.37 7.65
C CYS A 29 38.28 48.07 7.85
N SER A 30 37.61 48.71 8.82
CA SER A 30 36.24 48.37 9.21
C SER A 30 35.14 49.01 8.35
N LEU A 31 35.47 49.96 7.47
CA LEU A 31 34.48 50.79 6.76
C LEU A 31 34.14 50.37 5.32
N VAL A 32 34.81 49.36 4.74
CA VAL A 32 34.56 48.94 3.33
C VAL A 32 33.93 47.55 3.20
N TRP A 33 33.86 46.78 4.30
CA TRP A 33 33.25 45.44 4.32
C TRP A 33 31.78 45.38 3.86
N PRO A 34 30.90 46.37 4.14
CA PRO A 34 29.50 46.27 3.75
C PRO A 34 29.25 46.38 2.23
N VAL A 35 30.17 46.98 1.46
CA VAL A 35 29.99 47.21 0.02
C VAL A 35 30.43 46.00 -0.82
N MET A 36 31.26 45.10 -0.28
CA MET A 36 31.69 43.88 -0.98
C MET A 36 30.70 42.71 -0.85
N GLU A 37 29.82 42.73 0.15
CA GLU A 37 28.89 41.63 0.44
C GLU A 37 27.72 41.55 -0.57
N GLU A 38 27.33 42.66 -1.20
CA GLU A 38 26.19 42.69 -2.13
C GLU A 38 26.50 42.20 -3.56
N ASN A 39 27.78 42.08 -3.98
CA ASN A 39 28.12 41.83 -5.39
C ASN A 39 28.87 40.52 -5.70
N PHE A 40 29.12 39.63 -4.73
CA PHE A 40 29.82 38.35 -4.97
C PHE A 40 28.94 37.11 -4.72
N ILE A 41 27.84 36.99 -5.46
CA ILE A 41 27.12 35.71 -5.63
C ILE A 41 27.73 34.97 -6.82
N ALA A 42 28.75 34.13 -6.57
CA ALA A 42 29.08 32.88 -7.28
C ALA A 42 30.60 32.58 -7.23
N LEU A 43 31.04 31.68 -6.33
CA LEU A 43 32.03 30.61 -6.61
C LEU A 43 32.29 29.76 -5.34
N PRO A 44 31.91 28.48 -5.29
CA PRO A 44 32.47 27.53 -4.34
C PRO A 44 33.49 26.64 -5.06
N ASN A 45 34.81 26.79 -4.80
CA ASN A 45 35.80 25.68 -4.95
C ASN A 45 37.31 25.98 -4.69
N ALA A 46 37.77 27.11 -4.14
CA ALA A 46 39.21 27.45 -4.17
C ALA A 46 40.00 27.50 -2.84
N LEU A 47 39.58 26.87 -1.74
CA LEU A 47 40.33 26.93 -0.46
C LEU A 47 40.50 25.57 0.23
N VAL A 48 41.24 24.65 -0.41
CA VAL A 48 41.75 23.42 0.25
C VAL A 48 43.28 23.28 0.14
N THR A 49 43.99 24.20 -0.51
CA THR A 49 45.43 24.07 -0.76
C THR A 49 46.24 25.16 -0.06
N PHE A 50 46.28 25.19 1.29
CA PHE A 50 47.37 25.86 2.02
C PHE A 50 47.40 25.39 3.48
N SER A 51 48.18 24.35 3.77
CA SER A 51 48.75 24.06 5.11
C SER A 51 49.71 22.87 5.02
N SER A 52 50.79 23.00 4.25
CA SER A 52 51.92 22.06 4.24
C SER A 52 53.25 22.81 4.27
N THR A 53 53.49 23.58 5.33
CA THR A 53 54.83 24.09 5.70
C THR A 53 54.73 24.72 7.09
N TYR A 54 54.96 23.92 8.13
CA TYR A 54 55.59 24.35 9.39
C TYR A 54 55.88 23.08 10.20
N THR A 55 57.01 22.47 9.87
CA THR A 55 57.61 21.33 10.57
C THR A 55 58.75 21.85 11.44
N HIS A 56 58.82 21.32 12.67
CA HIS A 56 59.96 21.23 13.60
C HIS A 56 60.15 22.26 14.74
N LEU A 57 60.37 21.68 15.94
CA LEU A 57 60.73 22.21 17.28
C LEU A 57 59.55 22.87 18.04
N GLU A 58 59.06 22.40 19.20
CA GLU A 58 59.59 21.57 20.29
C GLU A 58 58.53 20.62 20.89
N ARG A 59 58.99 19.45 21.32
CA ARG A 59 58.25 18.41 22.03
C ARG A 59 58.29 18.67 23.54
N SER A 60 57.26 19.30 24.09
CA SER A 60 56.70 19.04 25.43
C SER A 60 55.52 19.98 25.66
N ASN A 61 54.49 19.55 26.39
CA ASN A 61 53.27 20.31 26.76
C ASN A 61 52.05 20.27 25.82
N GLU A 62 51.71 19.10 25.27
CA GLU A 62 50.40 18.86 24.63
C GLU A 62 49.23 18.76 25.64
N LYS A 63 49.53 18.44 26.92
CA LYS A 63 48.54 18.45 28.00
C LYS A 63 48.11 19.87 28.38
N GLN A 64 49.07 20.79 28.46
CA GLN A 64 48.81 22.19 28.78
C GLN A 64 48.15 22.95 27.62
N ARG A 65 48.40 22.56 26.36
CA ARG A 65 47.62 23.06 25.21
C ARG A 65 46.18 22.53 25.18
N ARG A 66 45.92 21.30 25.62
CA ARG A 66 44.55 20.78 25.77
C ARG A 66 43.81 21.46 26.91
N GLU A 67 44.46 21.67 28.05
CA GLU A 67 43.87 22.42 29.16
C GLU A 67 43.63 23.88 28.77
N ASN A 68 44.58 24.56 28.13
CA ASN A 68 44.39 25.94 27.66
C ASN A 68 43.42 26.07 26.49
N ALA A 69 43.26 25.04 25.63
CA ALA A 69 42.23 25.03 24.58
C ALA A 69 40.84 24.70 25.11
N VAL A 70 40.75 23.91 26.19
CA VAL A 70 39.50 23.68 26.93
C VAL A 70 39.14 24.92 27.74
N ILE A 71 40.09 25.58 28.39
CA ILE A 71 39.90 26.86 29.07
C ILE A 71 39.52 27.94 28.06
N ARG A 72 40.19 28.05 26.90
CA ARG A 72 39.76 28.97 25.82
C ARG A 72 38.40 28.60 25.24
N LYS A 73 38.06 27.32 25.07
CA LYS A 73 36.70 26.92 24.63
C LYS A 73 35.65 27.22 25.69
N LEU A 74 36.00 27.06 26.97
CA LEU A 74 35.13 27.39 28.09
C LEU A 74 34.99 28.91 28.25
N GLU A 75 36.05 29.69 28.02
CA GLU A 75 36.02 31.15 28.00
C GLU A 75 35.28 31.70 26.77
N ILE A 76 35.43 31.07 25.59
CA ILE A 76 34.63 31.39 24.40
C ILE A 76 33.15 31.05 24.65
N LEU A 77 32.85 29.92 25.30
CA LEU A 77 31.49 29.56 25.73
C LEU A 77 30.95 30.50 26.83
N ARG A 78 31.83 31.05 27.68
CA ARG A 78 31.50 32.03 28.71
C ARG A 78 31.32 33.45 28.14
N SER A 79 32.03 33.77 27.03
CA SER A 79 31.95 35.06 26.33
C SER A 79 30.83 35.09 25.30
N THR A 80 30.37 33.95 24.79
CA THR A 80 29.08 33.85 24.08
C THR A 80 27.96 33.77 25.11
N LYS A 81 27.59 34.92 25.68
CA LYS A 81 26.39 35.12 26.51
C LYS A 81 25.09 34.58 25.89
N THR A 82 25.07 34.36 24.58
CA THR A 82 23.91 33.93 23.78
C THR A 82 23.51 32.46 23.92
N GLY A 83 24.26 31.61 24.63
CA GLY A 83 23.94 30.18 24.80
C GLY A 83 23.33 29.79 26.15
N LEU A 84 23.36 30.69 27.14
CA LEU A 84 22.88 30.45 28.52
C LEU A 84 21.60 31.23 28.85
N GLU A 85 21.21 32.20 28.02
CA GLU A 85 19.97 33.00 28.20
C GLU A 85 18.71 32.17 27.88
N ASP A 86 18.80 31.20 26.98
CA ASP A 86 17.65 30.33 26.60
C ASP A 86 17.50 29.10 27.53
N LEU A 87 18.52 28.77 28.34
CA LEU A 87 18.49 27.58 29.20
C LEU A 87 17.44 27.69 30.32
N PRO A 88 17.26 28.83 31.02
CA PRO A 88 16.17 29.03 31.96
C PRO A 88 14.79 28.94 31.31
N ILE A 89 14.63 29.51 30.10
CA ILE A 89 13.38 29.46 29.32
C ILE A 89 13.05 28.02 28.94
N PHE A 90 14.04 27.27 28.46
CA PHE A 90 13.89 25.86 28.11
C PHE A 90 13.56 24.97 29.32
N LEU A 91 14.20 25.22 30.47
CA LEU A 91 13.91 24.51 31.71
C LEU A 91 12.52 24.85 32.26
N ASP A 92 12.07 26.10 32.10
CA ASP A 92 10.72 26.54 32.45
C ASP A 92 9.64 25.93 31.53
N GLN A 93 9.90 25.89 30.22
CA GLN A 93 9.05 25.21 29.24
C GLN A 93 8.93 23.71 29.55
N ILE A 94 10.05 23.02 29.81
CA ILE A 94 10.02 21.60 30.20
C ILE A 94 9.25 21.37 31.50
N ARG A 95 9.46 22.22 32.51
CA ARG A 95 8.78 22.12 33.80
C ARG A 95 7.27 22.28 33.65
N LYS A 96 6.83 23.30 32.91
CA LYS A 96 5.43 23.54 32.58
C LYS A 96 4.82 22.38 31.77
N LEU A 97 5.57 21.80 30.82
CA LEU A 97 5.14 20.62 30.07
C LEU A 97 4.92 19.41 31.01
N CYS A 98 5.85 19.16 31.94
CA CYS A 98 5.73 18.09 32.93
C CYS A 98 4.55 18.31 33.88
N GLU A 99 4.30 19.54 34.32
CA GLU A 99 3.14 19.89 35.17
C GLU A 99 1.82 19.68 34.42
N ILE A 100 1.76 20.08 33.13
CA ILE A 100 0.62 19.82 32.25
C ILE A 100 0.37 18.31 32.09
N LEU A 101 1.41 17.50 31.87
CA LEU A 101 1.28 16.05 31.74
C LEU A 101 0.84 15.36 33.06
N ARG A 102 1.33 15.84 34.21
CA ARG A 102 0.91 15.37 35.54
C ARG A 102 -0.57 15.64 35.83
N SER A 103 -1.07 16.82 35.44
CA SER A 103 -2.48 17.20 35.66
C SER A 103 -3.51 16.37 34.87
N HIS A 104 -3.07 15.58 33.88
CA HIS A 104 -3.94 14.77 33.00
C HIS A 104 -3.82 13.25 33.22
N HIS A 105 -3.39 12.81 34.42
CA HIS A 105 -3.31 11.39 34.83
C HIS A 105 -2.55 10.46 33.86
N MET A 106 -1.51 10.96 33.17
CA MET A 106 -0.55 10.08 32.51
C MET A 106 0.50 9.62 33.53
N PRO A 107 0.87 8.32 33.57
CA PRO A 107 1.91 7.86 34.47
C PRO A 107 3.23 8.55 34.10
N SER A 108 3.73 9.38 35.02
CA SER A 108 5.05 9.95 34.87
C SER A 108 6.05 8.89 35.34
N GLU A 109 6.77 8.28 34.40
CA GLU A 109 7.96 7.46 34.73
C GLU A 109 9.08 8.30 35.41
N LEU A 110 8.80 9.59 35.68
CA LEU A 110 9.66 10.57 36.34
C LEU A 110 9.44 10.69 37.86
N ASP A 111 8.34 10.20 38.44
CA ASP A 111 8.11 10.25 39.90
C ASP A 111 9.12 9.37 40.68
N LEU A 112 9.74 8.40 40.01
CA LEU A 112 10.87 7.62 40.56
C LEU A 112 12.16 8.44 40.68
N PHE A 113 12.30 9.54 39.93
CA PHE A 113 13.53 10.34 39.86
C PHE A 113 13.57 11.42 40.95
N GLU A 114 12.45 12.09 41.23
CA GLU A 114 12.35 13.09 42.31
C GLU A 114 12.46 12.46 43.71
N LYS A 115 12.07 11.18 43.86
CA LYS A 115 12.16 10.46 45.14
C LYS A 115 13.57 9.97 45.50
N HIS A 116 14.55 10.04 44.59
CA HIS A 116 15.82 9.31 44.78
C HIS A 116 17.11 10.14 44.80
N ASN A 117 17.09 11.47 44.61
CA ASN A 117 18.32 12.26 44.75
C ASN A 117 18.06 13.75 45.07
N PRO A 118 18.18 14.19 46.34
CA PRO A 118 17.97 15.59 46.73
C PRO A 118 19.17 16.52 46.47
N GLY A 119 20.28 16.05 45.90
CA GLY A 119 21.60 16.64 46.20
C GLY A 119 22.41 17.32 45.08
N GLU A 120 22.13 17.17 43.79
CA GLU A 120 23.10 17.63 42.75
C GLU A 120 22.47 18.27 41.50
N LYS A 121 23.05 19.41 41.07
CA LYS A 121 22.90 20.05 39.74
C LYS A 121 24.33 20.35 39.22
N PRO A 122 24.61 20.27 37.90
CA PRO A 122 23.78 20.81 36.83
C PRO A 122 23.03 19.76 36.01
N LEU A 123 21.71 19.98 35.94
CA LEU A 123 20.66 19.23 35.23
C LEU A 123 20.89 18.95 33.73
N SER A 124 21.98 19.44 33.12
CA SER A 124 22.27 19.25 31.69
C SER A 124 22.74 17.83 31.36
N GLN A 125 23.29 17.10 32.33
CA GLN A 125 23.54 15.65 32.22
C GLN A 125 22.32 14.83 32.61
N ALA A 126 21.50 15.32 33.55
CA ALA A 126 20.28 14.64 33.96
C ALA A 126 19.26 14.52 32.83
N PHE A 127 19.15 15.48 31.88
CA PHE A 127 18.30 15.28 30.70
C PHE A 127 18.97 14.42 29.60
N ARG A 128 20.31 14.42 29.49
CA ARG A 128 21.03 13.47 28.62
C ARG A 128 20.96 12.02 29.13
N LEU A 129 20.73 11.83 30.43
CA LEU A 129 20.57 10.52 31.09
C LEU A 129 19.09 10.16 31.30
N ALA A 130 18.19 11.08 31.60
CA ALA A 130 16.77 10.80 31.77
C ALA A 130 16.08 10.55 30.42
N ALA A 131 16.39 11.34 29.38
CA ALA A 131 15.84 11.10 28.04
C ALA A 131 16.55 9.96 27.28
N PHE A 132 17.73 9.50 27.74
CA PHE A 132 18.51 8.51 27.00
C PHE A 132 19.02 7.31 27.81
N SER A 133 19.46 7.41 29.07
CA SER A 133 19.92 6.25 29.86
C SER A 133 18.83 5.50 30.61
N GLY A 134 17.76 6.15 31.06
CA GLY A 134 16.58 5.46 31.63
C GLY A 134 15.89 4.51 30.65
N LEU A 135 16.01 4.78 29.34
CA LEU A 135 15.43 3.98 28.25
C LEU A 135 16.44 3.14 27.47
N THR A 136 17.75 3.20 27.77
CA THR A 136 18.73 2.42 26.96
C THR A 136 19.78 1.62 27.72
N LYS A 137 19.96 1.78 29.03
CA LYS A 137 20.92 0.95 29.79
C LYS A 137 20.49 0.73 31.24
N HIS A 138 19.68 -0.30 31.48
CA HIS A 138 19.95 -1.29 32.51
C HIS A 138 19.18 -2.59 32.23
N ASN A 139 19.78 -3.71 32.62
CA ASN A 139 19.41 -5.08 32.29
C ASN A 139 17.97 -5.44 32.70
N TYR A 140 17.00 -5.29 31.80
CA TYR A 140 15.77 -6.07 31.84
C TYR A 140 15.36 -6.45 30.41
N SER A 141 15.44 -7.74 30.14
CA SER A 141 14.93 -8.38 28.94
C SER A 141 13.39 -8.32 28.96
N THR A 142 12.75 -7.31 28.34
CA THR A 142 11.41 -7.44 27.67
C THR A 142 10.72 -6.15 27.15
N HIS A 143 11.17 -4.91 27.32
CA HIS A 143 10.36 -3.74 26.87
C HIS A 143 11.00 -2.85 25.78
N GLN A 144 10.16 -2.47 24.80
CA GLN A 144 10.47 -1.73 23.56
C GLN A 144 11.16 -0.38 23.81
N ARG A 145 12.24 -0.10 23.07
CA ARG A 145 12.85 1.25 22.99
C ARG A 145 11.93 2.20 22.23
N LEU A 146 11.44 3.24 22.91
CA LEU A 146 10.75 4.37 22.28
C LEU A 146 11.72 5.19 21.43
N THR A 147 11.40 5.39 20.15
CA THR A 147 12.15 6.22 19.20
C THR A 147 11.68 7.67 19.23
N LEU A 148 12.50 8.58 18.66
CA LEU A 148 12.17 10.01 18.50
C LEU A 148 10.89 10.24 17.69
N ASP A 149 10.54 9.31 16.80
CA ASP A 149 9.30 9.36 16.04
C ASP A 149 8.08 8.88 16.85
N ASP A 150 8.26 7.95 17.80
CA ASP A 150 7.21 7.56 18.76
C ASP A 150 6.88 8.70 19.73
N ILE A 151 7.90 9.47 20.13
CA ILE A 151 7.71 10.69 20.93
C ILE A 151 6.96 11.72 20.10
N ARG A 152 7.28 11.90 18.80
CA ARG A 152 6.56 12.81 17.89
C ARG A 152 5.12 12.37 17.61
N GLU A 153 4.86 11.08 17.46
CA GLU A 153 3.50 10.56 17.30
C GLU A 153 2.69 10.73 18.56
N LYS A 154 3.26 10.42 19.75
CA LYS A 154 2.63 10.73 21.04
C LYS A 154 2.40 12.23 21.23
N PHE A 155 3.35 13.08 20.82
CA PHE A 155 3.20 14.53 20.89
C PHE A 155 2.13 15.07 19.94
N ARG A 156 2.07 14.54 18.71
CA ARG A 156 1.02 14.85 17.76
C ARG A 156 -0.32 14.40 18.30
N TYR A 157 -0.43 13.16 18.74
CA TYR A 157 -1.61 12.62 19.41
C TYR A 157 -2.05 13.49 20.60
N LEU A 158 -1.13 13.98 21.42
CA LEU A 158 -1.39 14.93 22.51
C LEU A 158 -1.88 16.29 21.99
N LEU A 159 -1.30 16.81 20.90
CA LEU A 159 -1.81 17.99 20.21
C LEU A 159 -3.24 17.75 19.71
N TYR A 160 -3.63 16.52 19.31
CA TYR A 160 -4.98 16.22 18.84
C TYR A 160 -6.03 16.15 19.94
N LYS A 161 -5.66 15.64 21.10
CA LYS A 161 -6.58 15.17 22.14
C LYS A 161 -7.24 16.29 22.95
N ASN A 162 -6.60 17.45 23.08
CA ASN A 162 -7.10 18.53 23.94
C ASN A 162 -6.71 19.91 23.38
N ASN A 163 -7.71 20.76 23.13
CA ASN A 163 -7.53 22.10 22.53
C ASN A 163 -6.72 23.05 23.44
N GLY A 164 -6.98 23.03 24.74
CA GLY A 164 -6.21 23.80 25.72
C GLY A 164 -4.76 23.31 25.83
N LEU A 165 -4.55 22.00 25.73
CA LEU A 165 -3.21 21.41 25.70
C LEU A 165 -2.47 21.76 24.39
N ARG A 166 -3.16 21.79 23.25
CA ARG A 166 -2.62 22.15 21.93
C ARG A 166 -2.11 23.58 21.91
N GLN A 167 -2.89 24.52 22.44
CA GLN A 167 -2.53 25.91 22.55
C GLN A 167 -1.35 26.11 23.50
N ASN A 168 -1.42 25.50 24.70
CA ASN A 168 -0.34 25.60 25.69
C ASN A 168 0.96 24.99 25.17
N ILE A 169 0.91 23.83 24.51
CA ILE A 169 2.07 23.19 23.89
C ILE A 169 2.60 24.01 22.71
N SER A 170 1.72 24.55 21.86
CA SER A 170 2.12 25.37 20.72
C SER A 170 2.82 26.66 21.17
N TYR A 171 2.29 27.30 22.22
CA TYR A 171 2.89 28.47 22.85
C TYR A 171 4.23 28.12 23.53
N LEU A 172 4.28 26.99 24.22
CA LEU A 172 5.44 26.54 24.99
C LEU A 172 6.57 25.99 24.12
N LEU A 173 6.28 25.49 22.92
CA LEU A 173 7.27 24.99 21.97
C LEU A 173 7.53 25.97 20.82
N GLU A 174 6.85 27.12 20.80
CA GLU A 174 6.89 28.11 19.72
C GLU A 174 6.65 27.49 18.32
N TYR A 175 5.85 26.42 18.27
CA TYR A 175 5.60 25.62 17.07
C TYR A 175 4.11 25.48 16.79
N ILE A 176 3.77 25.42 15.50
CA ILE A 176 2.40 25.33 15.02
C ILE A 176 2.14 23.95 14.40
N PRO A 177 1.12 23.20 14.88
CA PRO A 177 0.85 21.86 14.39
C PRO A 177 0.71 21.79 12.87
N VAL A 178 1.23 20.70 12.27
CA VAL A 178 1.16 20.42 10.81
C VAL A 178 -0.22 20.69 10.24
N LEU A 179 -1.27 20.24 10.95
CA LEU A 179 -2.63 20.40 10.47
C LEU A 179 -3.14 21.83 10.54
N VAL A 180 -2.71 22.61 11.53
CA VAL A 180 -3.03 24.03 11.56
C VAL A 180 -2.40 24.69 10.34
N ILE A 181 -1.15 24.36 10.03
CA ILE A 181 -0.49 24.82 8.81
C ILE A 181 -1.25 24.38 7.54
N LEU A 182 -1.66 23.11 7.46
CA LEU A 182 -2.43 22.58 6.32
C LEU A 182 -3.82 23.20 6.21
N ALA A 183 -4.45 23.56 7.34
CA ALA A 183 -5.72 24.25 7.37
C ALA A 183 -5.62 25.74 6.97
N LEU A 184 -4.42 26.32 7.01
CA LEU A 184 -4.15 27.70 6.60
C LEU A 184 -3.68 27.80 5.14
N ASP A 185 -3.15 26.72 4.55
CA ASP A 185 -2.62 26.73 3.17
C ASP A 185 -3.72 26.54 2.12
N GLU A 186 -4.14 27.64 1.50
CA GLU A 186 -5.20 27.66 0.49
C GLU A 186 -4.90 26.88 -0.81
N LYS A 187 -3.62 26.58 -1.09
CA LYS A 187 -3.22 26.01 -2.39
C LYS A 187 -2.69 24.58 -2.30
N GLY A 188 -2.60 24.00 -1.09
CA GLY A 188 -2.07 22.65 -0.86
C GLY A 188 -0.65 22.42 -1.43
N ARG A 189 0.03 23.49 -1.84
CA ARG A 189 1.33 23.46 -2.55
C ARG A 189 2.45 23.08 -1.60
N TRP A 190 2.25 23.28 -0.30
CA TRP A 190 3.30 23.21 0.71
C TRP A 190 3.33 21.91 1.53
N ARG A 191 2.63 20.85 1.07
CA ARG A 191 2.66 19.51 1.71
C ARG A 191 4.08 18.92 1.91
N ARG A 192 5.11 19.50 1.29
CA ARG A 192 6.49 18.98 1.30
C ARG A 192 7.57 19.98 1.73
N ASP A 193 7.27 21.28 1.73
CA ASP A 193 8.30 22.33 1.80
C ASP A 193 8.26 23.15 3.09
N ILE A 194 7.26 22.98 3.96
CA ILE A 194 7.26 23.64 5.28
C ILE A 194 8.07 22.78 6.24
N PRO A 195 9.23 23.27 6.74
CA PRO A 195 9.91 22.64 7.85
C PRO A 195 8.96 22.72 9.03
N LEU A 196 8.50 21.57 9.52
CA LEU A 196 7.72 21.51 10.75
C LEU A 196 8.62 22.04 11.87
N PHE A 197 8.33 23.24 12.37
CA PHE A 197 9.25 23.98 13.23
C PHE A 197 9.51 23.20 14.54
N GLN A 198 10.73 22.68 14.64
CA GLN A 198 11.50 22.26 15.82
C GLN A 198 10.92 21.22 16.81
N ILE A 199 11.65 20.10 16.92
CA ILE A 199 12.04 19.53 18.21
C ILE A 199 13.57 19.50 18.23
N TRP A 200 14.16 20.07 19.28
CA TRP A 200 15.60 20.15 19.49
C TRP A 200 16.20 18.75 19.67
N GLY A 201 16.95 18.31 18.67
CA GLY A 201 17.86 17.17 18.73
C GLY A 201 19.15 17.55 18.01
N SER A 202 20.24 16.82 18.24
CA SER A 202 21.57 17.12 17.66
C SER A 202 21.64 17.07 16.11
N GLY A 203 20.52 16.84 15.43
CA GLY A 203 20.35 16.93 13.98
C GLY A 203 19.26 17.90 13.51
N ALA A 204 18.67 18.72 14.38
CA ALA A 204 17.74 19.76 13.97
C ALA A 204 18.52 20.91 13.30
N LYS A 205 18.36 21.09 11.99
CA LYS A 205 18.92 22.26 11.30
C LYS A 205 18.19 23.52 11.77
N ARG A 206 18.93 24.50 12.29
CA ARG A 206 18.46 25.89 12.32
C ARG A 206 18.08 26.27 10.89
N LEU A 207 16.91 26.90 10.74
CA LEU A 207 16.52 27.51 9.47
C LEU A 207 17.66 28.42 9.01
N SER A 208 18.02 28.36 7.73
CA SER A 208 18.96 29.34 7.17
C SER A 208 18.34 30.74 7.22
N GLY A 209 19.15 31.80 7.16
CA GLY A 209 18.64 33.19 7.20
C GLY A 209 17.57 33.47 6.13
N TRP A 210 17.70 32.88 4.94
CA TRP A 210 16.68 32.95 3.88
C TRP A 210 15.39 32.19 4.23
N GLN A 211 15.48 31.05 4.92
CA GLN A 211 14.31 30.31 5.39
C GLN A 211 13.58 31.02 6.53
N LEU A 212 14.32 31.71 7.42
CA LEU A 212 13.75 32.59 8.45
C LEU A 212 13.02 33.78 7.82
N TYR A 213 13.63 34.47 6.86
CA TYR A 213 12.98 35.55 6.13
C TYR A 213 11.71 35.09 5.41
N LYS A 214 11.78 33.94 4.73
CA LYS A 214 10.62 33.34 4.06
C LYS A 214 9.53 32.91 5.05
N TYR A 215 9.91 32.44 6.24
CA TYR A 215 8.98 32.11 7.31
C TYR A 215 8.30 33.36 7.88
N ASP A 216 9.06 34.39 8.23
CA ASP A 216 8.52 35.66 8.75
C ASP A 216 7.59 36.33 7.72
N SER A 217 7.97 36.32 6.44
CA SER A 217 7.11 36.83 5.35
C SER A 217 5.85 35.98 5.12
N TRP A 218 5.90 34.67 5.41
CA TRP A 218 4.74 33.79 5.34
C TRP A 218 3.82 33.97 6.56
N TRP A 219 4.36 34.39 7.70
CA TRP A 219 3.70 34.50 8.99
C TRP A 219 3.06 35.86 9.24
N THR A 220 2.10 36.22 8.37
CA THR A 220 1.30 37.45 8.49
C THR A 220 0.45 37.48 9.76
N GLU A 221 0.09 38.67 10.23
CA GLU A 221 -0.80 38.86 11.38
C GLU A 221 -2.15 38.14 11.19
N GLU A 222 -2.69 38.18 9.97
CA GLU A 222 -3.90 37.43 9.61
C GLU A 222 -3.73 35.91 9.79
N ARG A 223 -2.60 35.33 9.37
CA ARG A 223 -2.33 33.89 9.53
C ARG A 223 -2.07 33.51 10.98
N ARG A 224 -1.45 34.39 11.77
CA ARG A 224 -1.29 34.23 13.23
C ARG A 224 -2.65 34.11 13.92
N THR A 225 -3.53 35.07 13.67
CA THR A 225 -4.88 35.08 14.24
C THR A 225 -5.68 33.85 13.81
N ASN A 226 -5.60 33.50 12.52
CA ASN A 226 -6.24 32.30 11.98
C ASN A 226 -5.68 30.99 12.55
N ALA A 227 -4.39 30.94 12.88
CA ALA A 227 -3.77 29.79 13.51
C ALA A 227 -4.20 29.64 14.97
N LEU A 228 -4.25 30.74 15.72
CA LEU A 228 -4.77 30.77 17.08
C LEU A 228 -6.22 30.28 17.12
N LEU A 229 -7.07 30.75 16.20
CA LEU A 229 -8.45 30.25 16.06
C LEU A 229 -8.51 28.74 15.80
N CYS A 230 -7.64 28.20 14.95
CA CYS A 230 -7.55 26.75 14.69
C CYS A 230 -6.97 25.95 15.87
N LEU A 231 -6.10 26.56 16.67
CA LEU A 231 -5.54 25.95 17.88
C LEU A 231 -6.59 25.89 19.01
N GLU A 232 -7.40 26.94 19.14
CA GLU A 232 -8.43 27.09 20.17
C GLU A 232 -9.70 26.30 19.84
N ASN A 233 -10.04 26.14 18.56
CA ASN A 233 -11.31 25.54 18.15
C ASN A 233 -11.10 24.37 17.17
N LEU A 234 -11.26 23.14 17.68
CA LEU A 234 -11.16 21.91 16.88
C LEU A 234 -12.12 21.88 15.71
N THR A 235 -13.32 22.44 15.86
CA THR A 235 -14.30 22.46 14.77
C THR A 235 -13.87 23.39 13.65
N ILE A 236 -13.31 24.56 13.98
CA ILE A 236 -12.75 25.47 12.96
C ILE A 236 -11.58 24.78 12.24
N LEU A 237 -10.72 24.07 12.97
CA LEU A 237 -9.65 23.28 12.36
C LEU A 237 -10.21 22.19 11.42
N ASN A 238 -11.14 21.36 11.90
CA ASN A 238 -11.71 20.25 11.14
C ASN A 238 -12.47 20.74 9.90
N SER A 239 -13.29 21.78 10.03
CA SER A 239 -14.03 22.36 8.90
C SER A 239 -13.09 22.90 7.83
N ARG A 240 -11.98 23.53 8.20
CA ARG A 240 -10.95 23.97 7.24
C ARG A 240 -10.24 22.78 6.59
N LEU A 241 -9.84 21.77 7.36
CA LEU A 241 -9.19 20.58 6.81
C LEU A 241 -10.08 19.80 5.83
N LEU A 242 -11.36 19.69 6.13
CA LEU A 242 -12.37 19.12 5.24
C LEU A 242 -12.53 19.96 3.97
N LYS A 243 -12.66 21.29 4.10
CA LYS A 243 -12.71 22.23 2.97
C LYS A 243 -11.52 22.05 2.02
N TYR A 244 -10.32 21.81 2.57
CA TYR A 244 -9.10 21.62 1.78
C TYR A 244 -8.85 20.17 1.34
N ASN A 245 -9.81 19.26 1.55
CA ASN A 245 -9.67 17.85 1.21
C ASN A 245 -8.34 17.30 1.75
N VAL A 246 -8.12 17.41 3.06
CA VAL A 246 -7.01 16.76 3.76
C VAL A 246 -7.47 15.38 4.24
N ALA A 247 -6.57 14.39 4.18
CA ALA A 247 -6.83 13.07 4.74
C ALA A 247 -6.70 13.15 6.26
N LEU A 248 -7.68 12.64 7.00
CA LEU A 248 -7.77 12.78 8.45
C LEU A 248 -7.65 11.42 9.15
N PRO A 249 -7.19 11.37 10.40
CA PRO A 249 -7.23 10.17 11.23
C PRO A 249 -8.66 9.92 11.75
N PHE A 250 -8.92 8.69 12.18
CA PHE A 250 -10.25 8.24 12.59
C PHE A 250 -10.87 9.14 13.68
N GLU A 251 -10.11 9.43 14.74
CA GLU A 251 -10.58 10.15 15.92
C GLU A 251 -11.04 11.57 15.60
N THR A 252 -10.47 12.18 14.55
CA THR A 252 -10.85 13.54 14.12
C THR A 252 -12.27 13.58 13.56
N LEU A 253 -12.69 12.51 12.88
CA LEU A 253 -14.01 12.40 12.27
C LEU A 253 -15.02 11.70 13.17
N PHE A 254 -14.55 10.97 14.19
CA PHE A 254 -15.43 10.18 15.05
C PHE A 254 -16.44 11.03 15.82
N ASN A 255 -16.08 12.25 16.24
CA ASN A 255 -17.05 13.18 16.86
C ASN A 255 -18.23 13.52 15.94
N ILE A 256 -18.00 13.66 14.62
CA ILE A 256 -19.06 13.94 13.64
C ILE A 256 -20.03 12.75 13.54
N GLU A 257 -19.51 11.53 13.68
CA GLU A 257 -20.33 10.31 13.72
C GLU A 257 -21.14 10.22 15.03
N LEU A 258 -20.53 10.55 16.18
CA LEU A 258 -21.24 10.59 17.47
C LEU A 258 -22.37 11.63 17.50
N ASP A 259 -22.15 12.79 16.87
CA ASP A 259 -23.20 13.81 16.69
C ASP A 259 -24.37 13.26 15.88
N GLU A 260 -24.08 12.55 14.79
CA GLU A 260 -25.10 11.91 13.97
C GLU A 260 -25.91 10.87 14.76
N ILE A 261 -25.25 10.08 15.60
CA ILE A 261 -25.92 9.07 16.44
C ILE A 261 -26.81 9.71 17.49
N ALA A 262 -26.37 10.81 18.11
CA ALA A 262 -27.19 11.58 19.03
C ALA A 262 -28.47 12.08 18.35
N LEU A 263 -28.35 12.61 17.13
CA LEU A 263 -29.50 13.03 16.32
C LEU A 263 -30.44 11.88 15.94
N ILE A 264 -29.89 10.70 15.60
CA ILE A 264 -30.68 9.50 15.34
C ILE A 264 -31.48 9.10 16.58
N ARG A 265 -30.85 9.11 17.77
CA ARG A 265 -31.51 8.79 19.04
C ARG A 265 -32.65 9.76 19.35
N GLU A 266 -32.42 11.07 19.21
CA GLU A 266 -33.47 12.09 19.41
C GLU A 266 -34.66 11.88 18.47
N LYS A 267 -34.40 11.58 17.20
CA LYS A 267 -35.45 11.35 16.22
C LYS A 267 -36.26 10.08 16.53
N LYS A 268 -35.61 9.00 17.00
CA LYS A 268 -36.27 7.77 17.46
C LYS A 268 -37.18 8.02 18.66
N TRP A 269 -36.80 8.91 19.59
CA TRP A 269 -37.63 9.25 20.75
C TRP A 269 -38.80 10.17 20.42
N LYS A 270 -38.65 11.10 19.48
CA LYS A 270 -39.77 11.95 19.06
C LYS A 270 -40.88 11.20 18.33
N SER A 271 -40.59 10.08 17.68
CA SER A 271 -41.63 9.24 17.07
C SER A 271 -42.39 8.38 18.07
N SER A 272 -41.90 8.21 19.32
CA SER A 272 -42.57 7.40 20.34
C SER A 272 -43.57 8.15 21.22
N ASP A 273 -43.52 9.50 21.25
CA ASP A 273 -44.35 10.32 22.15
C ASP A 273 -45.68 10.84 21.53
N ASP A 274 -45.94 10.55 20.24
CA ASP A 274 -47.19 10.94 19.55
C ASP A 274 -48.35 9.91 19.71
N TYR A 275 -48.27 9.02 20.70
CA TYR A 275 -49.40 8.22 21.19
C TYR A 275 -49.85 8.71 22.57
N SER A 276 -50.41 9.91 22.60
CA SER A 276 -51.37 10.32 23.62
C SER A 276 -52.59 10.94 22.93
N ASP A 277 -53.76 10.56 23.43
CA ASP A 277 -55.09 10.72 22.85
C ASP A 277 -55.42 12.10 22.24
N GLU A 278 -55.87 12.14 20.97
CA GLU A 278 -57.13 12.76 20.48
C GLU A 278 -57.23 12.87 18.93
N PRO A 279 -58.44 13.02 18.34
CA PRO A 279 -58.81 12.37 17.09
C PRO A 279 -58.69 13.22 15.81
N ALA A 280 -58.57 12.48 14.70
CA ALA A 280 -58.92 12.79 13.31
C ALA A 280 -59.42 14.21 12.97
N ASN A 281 -58.62 14.99 12.24
CA ASN A 281 -59.01 15.50 10.91
C ASN A 281 -57.92 16.26 10.15
N SER A 282 -58.04 16.18 8.82
CA SER A 282 -57.62 17.15 7.78
C SER A 282 -56.26 17.01 7.07
N SER A 283 -56.38 16.58 5.80
CA SER A 283 -55.71 17.03 4.57
C SER A 283 -54.19 16.91 4.44
N LYS A 284 -53.70 15.97 3.61
CA LYS A 284 -53.42 16.09 2.16
C LYS A 284 -52.24 17.02 1.79
N ASN A 285 -51.23 16.36 1.20
CA ASN A 285 -50.35 16.80 0.11
C ASN A 285 -49.31 17.90 0.36
N ALA A 286 -48.03 17.49 0.38
CA ALA A 286 -47.05 17.87 -0.65
C ALA A 286 -45.77 17.02 -0.48
N VAL A 287 -45.54 16.11 -1.43
CA VAL A 287 -44.19 15.59 -1.71
C VAL A 287 -43.52 16.67 -2.56
N PRO A 288 -42.37 17.23 -2.19
CA PRO A 288 -41.66 18.12 -3.09
C PRO A 288 -41.04 17.28 -4.22
N GLU A 289 -41.47 17.55 -5.45
CA GLU A 289 -40.77 17.11 -6.66
C GLU A 289 -39.36 17.71 -6.68
N LEU A 290 -38.38 16.84 -6.99
CA LEU A 290 -36.98 17.18 -7.17
C LEU A 290 -36.79 17.65 -8.61
N ASP A 291 -36.94 18.95 -8.84
CA ASP A 291 -36.44 19.59 -10.05
C ASP A 291 -34.93 19.81 -9.99
N GLU A 292 -34.33 19.70 -11.17
CA GLU A 292 -32.91 19.74 -11.47
C GLU A 292 -32.18 20.93 -10.84
N ILE A 293 -31.24 20.67 -9.92
CA ILE A 293 -30.23 21.65 -9.52
C ILE A 293 -29.02 21.47 -10.44
N THR A 294 -29.09 22.13 -11.60
CA THR A 294 -27.91 22.63 -12.29
C THR A 294 -27.49 23.96 -11.64
N ASN A 295 -26.18 24.26 -11.70
CA ASN A 295 -25.48 25.43 -11.15
C ASN A 295 -25.10 25.38 -9.65
N GLY A 296 -23.88 24.89 -9.39
CA GLY A 296 -22.76 25.80 -9.17
C GLY A 296 -22.69 26.63 -7.88
N GLU A 297 -23.58 26.48 -6.92
CA GLU A 297 -23.45 27.15 -5.62
C GLU A 297 -22.98 26.20 -4.51
N GLN A 298 -21.86 26.58 -3.90
CA GLN A 298 -21.35 25.97 -2.68
C GLN A 298 -22.46 25.96 -1.62
N ILE A 299 -22.92 24.78 -1.23
CA ILE A 299 -23.79 24.60 -0.06
C ILE A 299 -22.96 24.97 1.16
N VAL A 300 -23.05 26.24 1.57
CA VAL A 300 -22.55 26.73 2.85
C VAL A 300 -23.46 26.13 3.92
N TRP A 301 -22.89 25.27 4.77
CA TRP A 301 -23.51 24.73 5.97
C TRP A 301 -23.97 25.86 6.90
N LYS A 302 -25.20 26.35 6.74
CA LYS A 302 -25.86 27.26 7.69
C LYS A 302 -27.07 26.58 8.31
N ARG A 303 -26.81 25.76 9.33
CA ARG A 303 -27.70 25.59 10.47
C ARG A 303 -26.88 25.12 11.67
N GLN A 304 -26.64 26.05 12.59
CA GLN A 304 -26.01 25.79 13.87
C GLN A 304 -26.93 24.88 14.71
N MET A 305 -26.39 23.74 15.16
CA MET A 305 -26.85 23.00 16.33
C MET A 305 -25.62 22.67 17.20
N PRO A 306 -25.78 22.58 18.52
CA PRO A 306 -24.75 23.00 19.46
C PRO A 306 -23.62 21.98 19.55
N MET A 307 -22.44 22.40 19.14
CA MET A 307 -21.17 21.74 19.42
C MET A 307 -20.89 21.85 20.92
N THR A 308 -21.44 20.94 21.72
CA THR A 308 -21.12 20.92 23.14
C THR A 308 -19.86 20.11 23.42
N LYS A 309 -18.81 20.88 23.72
CA LYS A 309 -17.62 20.62 24.55
C LYS A 309 -16.50 19.74 23.97
N ASP A 310 -15.29 20.27 24.15
CA ASP A 310 -13.95 19.79 23.80
C ASP A 310 -13.55 18.43 24.44
N GLU A 311 -14.45 17.47 24.50
CA GLU A 311 -14.21 16.15 25.09
C GLU A 311 -13.60 15.18 24.05
N ASP A 312 -12.70 14.30 24.53
CA ASP A 312 -12.10 13.23 23.74
C ASP A 312 -13.20 12.32 23.16
N PRO A 313 -13.24 12.10 21.82
CA PRO A 313 -14.28 11.30 21.18
C PRO A 313 -14.37 9.87 21.72
N LEU A 314 -13.26 9.27 22.18
CA LEU A 314 -13.27 7.94 22.78
C LEU A 314 -13.92 7.95 24.16
N VAL A 315 -13.70 9.00 24.96
CA VAL A 315 -14.35 9.19 26.26
C VAL A 315 -15.84 9.46 26.08
N ARG A 316 -16.20 10.31 25.11
CA ARG A 316 -17.59 10.58 24.76
C ARG A 316 -18.32 9.30 24.33
N ALA A 317 -17.68 8.47 23.50
CA ALA A 317 -18.24 7.19 23.06
C ALA A 317 -18.55 6.27 24.25
N LEU A 318 -17.66 6.19 25.23
CA LEU A 318 -17.84 5.39 26.44
C LEU A 318 -19.00 5.90 27.31
N ASN A 319 -19.09 7.22 27.48
CA ASN A 319 -20.19 7.85 28.21
C ASN A 319 -21.54 7.71 27.50
N SER A 320 -21.54 7.41 26.20
CA SER A 320 -22.74 7.33 25.38
C SER A 320 -23.45 5.96 25.41
N ASP A 321 -22.90 4.94 26.09
CA ASP A 321 -23.43 3.57 26.15
C ASP A 321 -23.80 3.03 24.76
N LEU A 322 -22.85 3.11 23.80
CA LEU A 322 -23.10 2.77 22.40
C LEU A 322 -23.36 1.28 22.20
N ARG A 323 -24.41 0.95 21.45
CA ARG A 323 -24.84 -0.44 21.19
C ARG A 323 -24.69 -0.79 19.72
N GLY A 324 -23.96 -1.87 19.44
CA GLY A 324 -23.72 -2.37 18.08
C GLY A 324 -24.36 -3.72 17.80
N LEU A 325 -24.92 -3.86 16.62
CA LEU A 325 -25.33 -5.14 16.02
C LEU A 325 -24.33 -5.50 14.91
N ALA A 326 -23.75 -6.69 14.96
CA ALA A 326 -22.78 -7.17 13.98
C ALA A 326 -23.31 -8.40 13.24
N PHE A 327 -23.25 -8.36 11.90
CA PHE A 327 -23.56 -9.50 11.04
C PHE A 327 -22.31 -9.97 10.31
N SER A 328 -21.93 -11.22 10.57
CA SER A 328 -20.73 -11.84 10.01
C SER A 328 -20.84 -12.12 8.51
N GLY A 329 -19.72 -12.47 7.89
CA GLY A 329 -19.70 -13.05 6.56
C GLY A 329 -20.24 -14.48 6.50
N GLY A 330 -20.20 -15.08 5.31
CA GLY A 330 -20.79 -16.41 5.01
C GLY A 330 -21.79 -16.41 3.84
N GLY A 331 -21.71 -15.43 2.93
CA GLY A 331 -22.55 -15.39 1.74
C GLY A 331 -24.06 -15.39 2.01
N ILE A 332 -24.82 -16.05 1.14
CA ILE A 332 -26.29 -16.12 1.27
C ILE A 332 -26.75 -16.83 2.54
N ARG A 333 -25.97 -17.78 3.08
CA ARG A 333 -26.23 -18.43 4.36
C ARG A 333 -26.34 -17.41 5.48
N SER A 334 -25.33 -16.55 5.61
CA SER A 334 -25.33 -15.48 6.63
C SER A 334 -26.47 -14.48 6.41
N ALA A 335 -26.73 -14.08 5.16
CA ALA A 335 -27.84 -13.18 4.85
C ALA A 335 -29.20 -13.74 5.33
N THR A 336 -29.42 -15.03 5.11
CA THR A 336 -30.68 -15.71 5.39
C THR A 336 -30.86 -16.00 6.88
N PHE A 337 -29.80 -16.46 7.56
CA PHE A 337 -29.82 -16.64 9.02
C PHE A 337 -30.09 -15.31 9.73
N ASN A 338 -29.38 -14.24 9.35
CA ASN A 338 -29.54 -12.93 9.97
C ASN A 338 -30.88 -12.26 9.66
N LEU A 339 -31.57 -12.62 8.57
CA LEU A 339 -32.97 -12.25 8.36
C LEU A 339 -33.87 -12.81 9.48
N GLY A 340 -33.69 -14.08 9.86
CA GLY A 340 -34.40 -14.69 10.98
C GLY A 340 -34.15 -13.98 12.32
N VAL A 341 -32.88 -13.65 12.58
CA VAL A 341 -32.45 -12.86 13.74
C VAL A 341 -33.15 -11.50 13.78
N LEU A 342 -33.19 -10.77 12.65
CA LEU A 342 -33.88 -9.48 12.55
C LEU A 342 -35.38 -9.62 12.88
N GLN A 343 -36.05 -10.65 12.36
CA GLN A 343 -37.46 -10.89 12.65
C GLN A 343 -37.71 -11.16 14.14
N LYS A 344 -36.82 -11.92 14.78
CA LYS A 344 -36.95 -12.21 16.21
C LYS A 344 -36.63 -10.99 17.08
N LEU A 345 -35.63 -10.19 16.73
CA LEU A 345 -35.35 -8.92 17.40
C LEU A 345 -36.48 -7.90 17.23
N ALA A 346 -37.19 -7.92 16.10
CA ALA A 346 -38.39 -7.12 15.87
C ALA A 346 -39.52 -7.52 16.82
N ILE A 347 -39.79 -8.83 16.98
CA ILE A 347 -40.78 -9.34 17.95
C ILE A 347 -40.45 -8.90 19.37
N LEU A 348 -39.17 -8.94 19.75
CA LEU A 348 -38.70 -8.57 21.09
C LEU A 348 -38.60 -7.05 21.29
N ASN A 349 -39.00 -6.25 20.31
CA ASN A 349 -38.87 -4.80 20.28
C ASN A 349 -37.46 -4.26 20.53
N ARG A 350 -36.42 -5.02 20.15
CA ARG A 350 -35.02 -4.69 20.45
C ARG A 350 -34.30 -3.90 19.35
N LEU A 351 -34.75 -3.97 18.09
CA LEU A 351 -34.06 -3.34 16.96
C LEU A 351 -33.83 -1.83 17.14
N LYS A 352 -34.78 -1.11 17.74
CA LYS A 352 -34.67 0.34 17.97
C LYS A 352 -33.53 0.74 18.91
N HIS A 353 -33.05 -0.17 19.76
CA HIS A 353 -32.00 0.10 20.75
C HIS A 353 -30.57 0.00 20.22
N PHE A 354 -30.37 -0.45 18.98
CA PHE A 354 -29.04 -0.46 18.38
C PHE A 354 -28.72 0.90 17.75
N ASP A 355 -27.51 1.39 18.01
CA ASP A 355 -26.96 2.62 17.45
C ASP A 355 -26.19 2.34 16.17
N TYR A 356 -25.52 1.19 16.09
CA TYR A 356 -24.75 0.76 14.93
C TYR A 356 -25.26 -0.56 14.36
N ILE A 357 -25.14 -0.68 13.05
CA ILE A 357 -25.17 -1.96 12.35
C ILE A 357 -23.86 -2.11 11.57
N SER A 358 -23.06 -3.10 11.94
CA SER A 358 -21.76 -3.40 11.34
C SER A 358 -21.84 -4.71 10.57
N THR A 359 -21.42 -4.71 9.31
CA THR A 359 -21.69 -5.83 8.41
C THR A 359 -20.47 -6.22 7.60
N VAL A 360 -20.35 -7.51 7.30
CA VAL A 360 -19.31 -8.10 6.45
C VAL A 360 -19.96 -9.07 5.47
N SER A 361 -19.54 -9.07 4.21
CA SER A 361 -19.89 -10.07 3.19
C SER A 361 -21.40 -10.37 3.13
N GLY A 362 -21.80 -11.62 3.38
CA GLY A 362 -23.20 -12.06 3.47
C GLY A 362 -24.06 -11.24 4.46
N GLY A 363 -23.51 -10.90 5.62
CA GLY A 363 -24.15 -9.97 6.57
C GLY A 363 -24.36 -8.57 5.97
N GLY A 364 -23.48 -8.16 5.06
CA GLY A 364 -23.62 -6.95 4.26
C GLY A 364 -24.81 -6.99 3.30
N TYR A 365 -25.17 -8.16 2.77
CA TYR A 365 -26.33 -8.30 1.89
C TYR A 365 -27.63 -7.95 2.61
N ILE A 366 -27.86 -8.61 3.76
CA ILE A 366 -29.08 -8.42 4.53
C ILE A 366 -29.08 -7.11 5.31
N GLY A 367 -27.93 -6.68 5.84
CA GLY A 367 -27.82 -5.41 6.53
C GLY A 367 -28.08 -4.22 5.58
N SER A 368 -27.54 -4.28 4.35
CA SER A 368 -27.80 -3.25 3.33
C SER A 368 -29.27 -3.23 2.89
N TRP A 369 -29.90 -4.39 2.73
CA TRP A 369 -31.34 -4.49 2.51
C TRP A 369 -32.13 -3.84 3.64
N PHE A 370 -31.82 -4.20 4.90
CA PHE A 370 -32.53 -3.70 6.08
C PHE A 370 -32.45 -2.17 6.19
N ILE A 371 -31.26 -1.58 6.08
CA ILE A 371 -31.11 -0.12 6.19
C ILE A 371 -31.74 0.62 5.01
N THR A 372 -31.70 0.04 3.81
CA THR A 372 -32.35 0.62 2.62
C THR A 372 -33.87 0.58 2.74
N TRP A 373 -34.43 -0.52 3.25
CA TRP A 373 -35.86 -0.64 3.49
C TRP A 373 -36.32 0.32 4.57
N LEU A 374 -35.55 0.43 5.65
CA LEU A 374 -35.80 1.37 6.73
C LEU A 374 -35.75 2.83 6.25
N TYR A 375 -34.77 3.19 5.42
CA TYR A 375 -34.70 4.52 4.81
C TYR A 375 -35.93 4.83 3.94
N ARG A 376 -36.41 3.85 3.16
CA ARG A 376 -37.57 4.02 2.27
C ARG A 376 -38.90 4.09 3.02
N LEU A 377 -39.01 3.44 4.18
CA LEU A 377 -40.20 3.51 5.04
C LEU A 377 -40.20 4.76 5.94
N GLY A 378 -39.03 5.19 6.41
CA GLY A 378 -38.87 6.37 7.25
C GLY A 378 -39.17 6.15 8.74
N SER A 379 -39.60 4.95 9.15
CA SER A 379 -39.92 4.61 10.55
C SER A 379 -39.38 3.24 10.95
N VAL A 380 -38.76 3.18 12.14
CA VAL A 380 -38.25 1.94 12.75
C VAL A 380 -39.39 1.06 13.27
N ASP A 381 -40.43 1.67 13.83
CA ASP A 381 -41.56 0.91 14.38
C ASP A 381 -42.33 0.22 13.23
N THR A 382 -42.55 0.92 12.12
CA THR A 382 -43.20 0.32 10.94
C THR A 382 -42.40 -0.87 10.38
N ILE A 383 -41.07 -0.78 10.26
CA ILE A 383 -40.30 -1.93 9.77
C ILE A 383 -40.32 -3.09 10.76
N MET A 384 -40.39 -2.82 12.07
CA MET A 384 -40.50 -3.85 13.10
C MET A 384 -41.83 -4.59 13.00
N ASP A 385 -42.93 -3.87 12.78
CA ASP A 385 -44.25 -4.48 12.54
C ASP A 385 -44.26 -5.33 11.26
N LEU A 386 -43.60 -4.87 10.20
CA LEU A 386 -43.51 -5.62 8.93
C LEU A 386 -42.58 -6.84 9.00
N LEU A 387 -41.55 -6.79 9.86
CA LEU A 387 -40.65 -7.93 10.11
C LEU A 387 -41.30 -8.97 11.03
N ASN A 388 -42.21 -8.54 11.90
CA ASN A 388 -42.88 -9.40 12.88
C ASN A 388 -43.98 -10.24 12.18
N PRO A 389 -43.83 -11.57 12.10
CA PRO A 389 -44.82 -12.44 11.47
C PRO A 389 -46.17 -12.48 12.21
N ARG A 390 -46.22 -12.04 13.48
CA ARG A 390 -47.46 -12.00 14.27
C ARG A 390 -48.36 -10.82 13.90
N THR A 391 -47.77 -9.72 13.42
CA THR A 391 -48.47 -8.52 12.98
C THR A 391 -48.78 -8.58 11.49
N SER A 392 -47.80 -8.94 10.65
CA SER A 392 -47.98 -9.11 9.20
C SER A 392 -47.96 -10.59 8.81
N ASN A 393 -49.08 -11.28 9.03
CA ASN A 393 -49.20 -12.72 8.85
C ASN A 393 -49.54 -13.16 7.41
N ASN A 394 -50.00 -12.25 6.54
CA ASN A 394 -50.41 -12.59 5.18
C ASN A 394 -49.20 -12.61 4.22
N PRO A 395 -48.72 -13.78 3.77
CA PRO A 395 -47.52 -13.88 2.92
C PRO A 395 -47.68 -13.27 1.51
N SER A 396 -48.93 -12.98 1.10
CA SER A 396 -49.22 -12.34 -0.19
C SER A 396 -49.47 -10.84 -0.08
N ALA A 397 -49.48 -10.27 1.13
CA ALA A 397 -49.62 -8.83 1.30
C ALA A 397 -48.39 -8.10 0.75
N ASP A 398 -48.64 -6.94 0.13
CA ASP A 398 -47.55 -6.11 -0.44
C ASP A 398 -46.57 -5.61 0.63
N GLU A 399 -46.99 -5.61 1.89
CA GLU A 399 -46.23 -5.12 3.05
C GLU A 399 -45.09 -6.07 3.47
N VAL A 400 -45.28 -7.40 3.34
CA VAL A 400 -44.25 -8.45 3.57
C VAL A 400 -43.58 -8.93 2.28
N ARG A 401 -43.94 -8.32 1.14
CA ARG A 401 -43.34 -8.61 -0.16
C ARG A 401 -41.81 -8.50 -0.18
N PRO A 402 -41.14 -7.57 0.53
CA PRO A 402 -39.68 -7.53 0.56
C PRO A 402 -39.04 -8.84 1.03
N ILE A 403 -39.63 -9.51 2.02
CA ILE A 403 -39.16 -10.82 2.53
C ILE A 403 -39.41 -11.91 1.48
N ARG A 404 -40.61 -11.93 0.87
CA ARG A 404 -40.93 -12.86 -0.22
C ARG A 404 -40.01 -12.67 -1.43
N TRP A 405 -39.63 -11.44 -1.75
CA TRP A 405 -38.69 -11.14 -2.83
C TRP A 405 -37.32 -11.76 -2.55
N LEU A 406 -36.79 -11.60 -1.34
CA LEU A 406 -35.52 -12.25 -0.96
C LEU A 406 -35.60 -13.77 -1.13
N ARG A 407 -36.73 -14.39 -0.76
CA ARG A 407 -36.97 -15.83 -0.99
C ARG A 407 -36.98 -16.18 -2.48
N MET A 408 -37.65 -15.39 -3.32
CA MET A 408 -37.69 -15.61 -4.78
C MET A 408 -36.31 -15.45 -5.45
N TYR A 409 -35.42 -14.68 -4.82
CA TYR A 409 -34.04 -14.48 -5.25
C TYR A 409 -33.04 -15.23 -4.34
N SER A 410 -33.46 -16.34 -3.71
CA SER A 410 -32.56 -17.24 -2.98
C SER A 410 -31.41 -17.75 -3.88
N ASN A 411 -31.62 -17.73 -5.19
CA ASN A 411 -30.55 -17.84 -6.16
C ASN A 411 -30.37 -16.48 -6.86
N TYR A 412 -29.56 -15.60 -6.28
CA TYR A 412 -29.45 -14.21 -6.73
C TYR A 412 -28.60 -14.07 -8.02
N LEU A 413 -27.63 -14.97 -8.22
CA LEU A 413 -26.73 -14.98 -9.39
C LEU A 413 -27.48 -15.39 -10.66
N ALA A 414 -28.26 -16.46 -10.60
CA ALA A 414 -29.04 -16.99 -11.71
C ALA A 414 -30.41 -17.52 -11.24
N PRO A 415 -31.41 -16.64 -11.01
CA PRO A 415 -32.72 -17.02 -10.49
C PRO A 415 -33.41 -18.14 -11.28
N MET A 416 -33.25 -18.15 -12.61
CA MET A 416 -33.69 -19.27 -13.46
C MET A 416 -32.52 -20.20 -13.72
N MET A 417 -32.47 -21.33 -13.00
CA MET A 417 -31.44 -22.35 -13.21
C MET A 417 -31.76 -23.22 -14.43
N GLY A 418 -30.78 -23.37 -15.31
CA GLY A 418 -30.84 -24.30 -16.44
C GLY A 418 -29.71 -24.03 -17.43
N LEU A 419 -29.17 -25.07 -18.07
CA LEU A 419 -28.10 -24.92 -19.07
C LEU A 419 -28.49 -23.99 -20.23
N MET A 420 -29.79 -23.94 -20.55
CA MET A 420 -30.36 -23.09 -21.60
C MET A 420 -31.08 -21.85 -21.04
N SER A 421 -30.94 -21.56 -19.75
CA SER A 421 -31.56 -20.36 -19.18
C SER A 421 -30.80 -19.11 -19.64
N THR A 422 -31.55 -18.03 -19.86
CA THR A 422 -30.97 -16.75 -20.27
C THR A 422 -30.01 -16.21 -19.20
N ASP A 423 -30.30 -16.42 -17.92
CA ASP A 423 -29.43 -15.97 -16.81
C ASP A 423 -28.09 -16.73 -16.76
N SER A 424 -28.11 -18.07 -16.86
CA SER A 424 -26.90 -18.88 -16.83
C SER A 424 -26.01 -18.64 -18.06
N ILE A 425 -26.61 -18.54 -19.25
CA ILE A 425 -25.88 -18.17 -20.48
C ILE A 425 -25.31 -16.76 -20.39
N THR A 426 -26.08 -15.79 -19.86
CA THR A 426 -25.59 -14.41 -19.68
C THR A 426 -24.40 -14.36 -18.73
N MET A 427 -24.42 -15.12 -17.63
CA MET A 427 -23.29 -15.25 -16.71
C MET A 427 -22.05 -15.79 -17.43
N GLY A 428 -22.20 -16.92 -18.13
CA GLY A 428 -21.11 -17.55 -18.88
C GLY A 428 -20.53 -16.65 -19.97
N LEU A 429 -21.38 -16.00 -20.78
CA LEU A 429 -20.97 -15.10 -21.85
C LEU A 429 -20.35 -13.80 -21.32
N THR A 430 -20.84 -13.26 -20.20
CA THR A 430 -20.25 -12.06 -19.58
C THR A 430 -18.85 -12.36 -19.07
N TRP A 431 -18.68 -13.50 -18.37
CA TRP A 431 -17.37 -13.98 -17.95
C TRP A 431 -16.45 -14.19 -19.16
N LEU A 432 -16.89 -14.95 -20.17
CA LEU A 432 -16.11 -15.26 -21.36
C LEU A 432 -15.67 -13.98 -22.09
N ARG A 433 -16.60 -13.05 -22.35
CA ARG A 433 -16.32 -11.75 -22.97
C ARG A 433 -15.23 -11.00 -22.20
N ASN A 434 -15.40 -10.85 -20.89
CA ASN A 434 -14.45 -10.09 -20.08
C ASN A 434 -13.09 -10.77 -19.99
N THR A 435 -13.06 -12.11 -19.87
CA THR A 435 -11.84 -12.90 -19.89
C THR A 435 -11.10 -12.76 -21.21
N ILE A 436 -11.78 -12.85 -22.36
CA ILE A 436 -11.18 -12.66 -23.69
C ILE A 436 -10.56 -11.27 -23.81
N ILE A 437 -11.23 -10.21 -23.35
CA ILE A 437 -10.72 -8.84 -23.40
C ILE A 437 -9.42 -8.70 -22.59
N ASN A 438 -9.39 -9.22 -21.35
CA ASN A 438 -8.18 -9.16 -20.52
C ASN A 438 -7.05 -10.03 -21.08
N GLN A 439 -7.37 -11.23 -21.59
CA GLN A 439 -6.39 -12.10 -22.24
C GLN A 439 -5.80 -11.47 -23.50
N LEU A 440 -6.63 -10.83 -24.33
CA LEU A 440 -6.18 -10.10 -25.50
C LEU A 440 -5.22 -8.96 -25.12
N LEU A 441 -5.55 -8.20 -24.08
CA LEU A 441 -4.68 -7.13 -23.58
C LEU A 441 -3.33 -7.66 -23.08
N LEU A 442 -3.32 -8.77 -22.31
CA LEU A 442 -2.09 -9.42 -21.86
C LEU A 442 -1.29 -9.99 -23.03
N LEU A 443 -1.95 -10.56 -24.03
CA LEU A 443 -1.33 -11.13 -25.23
C LEU A 443 -0.68 -10.04 -26.08
N LEU A 444 -1.34 -8.89 -26.25
CA LEU A 444 -0.79 -7.73 -26.94
C LEU A 444 0.41 -7.13 -26.21
N MET A 445 0.37 -7.09 -24.87
CA MET A 445 1.53 -6.71 -24.06
C MET A 445 2.69 -7.68 -24.28
N LEU A 446 2.43 -8.99 -24.30
CA LEU A 446 3.44 -10.00 -24.60
C LEU A 446 4.00 -9.81 -26.02
N CYS A 447 3.16 -9.66 -27.04
CA CYS A 447 3.59 -9.42 -28.42
C CYS A 447 4.43 -8.14 -28.54
N THR A 448 4.09 -7.09 -27.78
CA THR A 448 4.90 -5.85 -27.72
C THR A 448 6.27 -6.10 -27.10
N ALA A 449 6.35 -6.93 -26.05
CA ALA A 449 7.62 -7.33 -25.44
C ALA A 449 8.47 -8.21 -26.37
N LEU A 450 7.84 -9.15 -27.10
CA LEU A 450 8.52 -9.96 -28.11
C LEU A 450 9.00 -9.10 -29.29
N ALA A 451 8.19 -8.14 -29.75
CA ALA A 451 8.58 -7.16 -30.77
C ALA A 451 9.78 -6.32 -30.31
N PHE A 452 9.85 -5.97 -29.02
CA PHE A 452 10.99 -5.26 -28.46
C PHE A 452 12.25 -6.11 -28.49
N VAL A 453 12.16 -7.39 -28.12
CA VAL A 453 13.28 -8.35 -28.22
C VAL A 453 13.73 -8.51 -29.66
N ALA A 454 12.81 -8.77 -30.60
CA ALA A 454 13.11 -8.95 -32.02
C ALA A 454 13.76 -7.70 -32.62
N THR A 455 13.19 -6.51 -32.35
CA THR A 455 13.79 -5.23 -32.79
C THR A 455 15.18 -5.03 -32.20
N SER A 456 15.38 -5.40 -30.93
CA SER A 456 16.69 -5.33 -30.27
C SER A 456 17.70 -6.29 -30.87
N PHE A 457 17.27 -7.51 -31.24
CA PHE A 457 18.10 -8.50 -31.92
C PHE A 457 18.54 -8.02 -33.30
N GLU A 458 17.59 -7.54 -34.12
CA GLU A 458 17.89 -7.05 -35.47
C GLU A 458 18.80 -5.82 -35.41
N LEU A 459 18.56 -4.91 -34.46
CA LEU A 459 19.41 -3.75 -34.23
C LEU A 459 20.83 -4.19 -33.78
N TRP A 460 20.93 -5.18 -32.88
CA TRP A 460 22.19 -5.77 -32.43
C TRP A 460 22.96 -6.51 -33.54
N ASN A 461 22.23 -7.14 -34.45
CA ASN A 461 22.76 -7.86 -35.61
C ASN A 461 23.18 -6.91 -36.76
N SER A 462 22.56 -5.73 -36.83
CA SER A 462 22.76 -4.77 -37.92
C SER A 462 24.19 -4.19 -37.98
N LYS A 463 24.56 -3.75 -39.19
CA LYS A 463 25.75 -2.95 -39.41
C LYS A 463 25.67 -1.57 -38.76
N LEU A 464 24.49 -1.09 -38.34
CA LEU A 464 24.35 0.20 -37.67
C LEU A 464 25.05 0.23 -36.30
N LEU A 465 24.90 -0.84 -35.51
CA LEU A 465 25.60 -0.96 -34.23
C LEU A 465 27.04 -1.41 -34.41
N SER A 466 27.31 -2.31 -35.35
CA SER A 466 28.67 -2.82 -35.54
C SER A 466 29.58 -1.85 -36.30
N ASN A 467 29.13 -1.11 -37.33
CA ASN A 467 29.97 -0.19 -38.13
C ASN A 467 30.50 1.01 -37.33
N GLY A 468 29.78 1.48 -36.30
CA GLY A 468 30.31 2.50 -35.39
C GLY A 468 31.52 2.03 -34.56
N TYR A 469 31.74 0.71 -34.50
CA TYR A 469 32.75 0.05 -33.66
C TYR A 469 33.66 -0.93 -34.43
N TYR A 470 33.45 -1.13 -35.74
CA TYR A 470 34.25 -2.01 -36.61
C TYR A 470 35.70 -1.53 -36.74
N ASP A 471 35.94 -0.23 -36.58
CA ASP A 471 37.27 0.38 -36.76
C ASP A 471 38.06 0.51 -35.45
N ILE A 472 37.62 -0.14 -34.36
CA ILE A 472 38.35 -0.18 -33.08
C ILE A 472 39.49 -1.20 -33.15
N SER A 473 40.50 -0.90 -33.98
CA SER A 473 41.69 -1.73 -34.15
C SER A 473 42.88 -1.19 -33.34
N SER A 474 42.92 0.12 -33.07
CA SER A 474 44.02 0.74 -32.33
C SER A 474 43.90 0.54 -30.81
N SER A 475 45.04 0.41 -30.14
CA SER A 475 45.12 0.29 -28.67
C SER A 475 44.44 1.47 -27.95
N GLY A 476 44.47 2.66 -28.55
CA GLY A 476 43.85 3.87 -28.00
C GLY A 476 42.31 3.83 -28.08
N GLN A 477 41.75 3.37 -29.20
CA GLN A 477 40.31 3.23 -29.35
C GLN A 477 39.75 2.12 -28.45
N LEU A 478 40.43 0.96 -28.37
CA LEU A 478 40.06 -0.14 -27.46
C LEU A 478 40.04 0.33 -26.00
N LEU A 479 41.08 1.07 -25.59
CA LEU A 479 41.16 1.61 -24.24
C LEU A 479 40.06 2.66 -23.98
N SER A 480 39.80 3.56 -24.94
CA SER A 480 38.73 4.56 -24.83
C SER A 480 37.35 3.93 -24.69
N PHE A 481 37.06 2.92 -25.51
CA PHE A 481 35.83 2.15 -25.46
C PHE A 481 35.67 1.45 -24.10
N SER A 482 36.72 0.74 -23.66
CA SER A 482 36.73 0.03 -22.37
C SER A 482 36.58 0.99 -21.18
N LEU A 483 37.25 2.15 -21.20
CA LEU A 483 37.16 3.17 -20.16
C LEU A 483 35.78 3.83 -20.10
N THR A 484 35.20 4.16 -21.25
CA THR A 484 33.86 4.76 -21.31
C THR A 484 32.86 3.87 -20.59
N TYR A 485 32.95 2.54 -20.78
CA TYR A 485 32.10 1.60 -20.07
C TYR A 485 32.41 1.49 -18.58
N THR A 486 33.66 1.15 -18.22
CA THR A 486 33.99 0.83 -16.83
C THR A 486 33.89 2.06 -15.92
N VAL A 487 34.24 3.26 -16.41
CA VAL A 487 34.14 4.50 -15.64
C VAL A 487 32.69 4.93 -15.47
N SER A 488 31.86 4.85 -16.51
CA SER A 488 30.44 5.18 -16.40
C SER A 488 29.70 4.26 -15.41
N ALA A 489 29.97 2.95 -15.48
CA ALA A 489 29.45 1.98 -14.52
C ALA A 489 29.98 2.24 -13.10
N ALA A 490 31.28 2.50 -12.97
CA ALA A 490 31.92 2.82 -11.68
C ALA A 490 31.33 4.09 -11.04
N LEU A 491 31.03 5.12 -11.82
CA LEU A 491 30.40 6.36 -11.34
C LEU A 491 29.00 6.09 -10.77
N LEU A 492 28.15 5.37 -11.52
CA LEU A 492 26.80 5.04 -11.09
C LEU A 492 26.78 4.16 -9.83
N LEU A 493 27.64 3.14 -9.79
CA LEU A 493 27.79 2.26 -8.62
C LEU A 493 28.34 3.03 -7.41
N SER A 494 29.28 3.95 -7.62
CA SER A 494 29.82 4.82 -6.56
C SER A 494 28.76 5.76 -5.97
N ILE A 495 27.92 6.34 -6.82
CA ILE A 495 26.78 7.17 -6.40
C ILE A 495 25.82 6.34 -5.55
N GLY A 496 25.52 5.10 -5.98
CA GLY A 496 24.70 4.17 -5.22
C GLY A 496 25.29 3.80 -3.85
N LEU A 497 26.61 3.58 -3.77
CA LEU A 497 27.31 3.16 -2.55
C LEU A 497 27.52 4.30 -1.54
N ARG A 498 27.71 5.55 -1.98
CA ARG A 498 27.87 6.74 -1.11
C ARG A 498 26.70 6.97 -0.15
N ARG A 499 25.55 6.38 -0.46
CA ARG A 499 24.26 6.62 0.20
C ARG A 499 24.11 5.98 1.58
N TYR A 500 25.01 5.07 1.98
CA TYR A 500 24.94 4.40 3.29
C TYR A 500 25.28 5.31 4.48
N TYR A 501 25.80 6.52 4.25
CA TYR A 501 26.06 7.53 5.28
C TYR A 501 25.04 8.68 5.17
N PRO A 502 23.93 8.63 5.95
CA PRO A 502 22.86 9.64 5.89
C PRO A 502 23.27 11.03 6.41
N ASP A 503 24.32 11.11 7.22
CA ASP A 503 24.69 12.27 8.05
C ASP A 503 24.95 13.61 7.31
N LYS A 504 24.90 13.65 5.97
CA LYS A 504 25.07 14.89 5.18
C LYS A 504 24.05 15.10 4.04
N LEU A 505 23.07 14.20 3.87
CA LEU A 505 22.19 14.21 2.69
C LEU A 505 20.78 14.78 2.94
N ASP A 506 20.52 15.34 4.11
CA ASP A 506 19.22 15.97 4.46
C ASP A 506 18.87 17.21 3.60
N GLU A 507 19.76 17.67 2.73
CA GLU A 507 19.62 18.96 2.05
C GLU A 507 19.01 18.91 0.64
N ILE A 508 18.80 17.73 0.03
CA ILE A 508 18.30 17.67 -1.37
C ILE A 508 17.19 16.62 -1.54
N TYR A 509 15.95 17.08 -1.35
CA TYR A 509 14.71 16.29 -1.52
C TYR A 509 14.60 15.59 -2.89
N TYR A 510 15.06 16.23 -3.98
CA TYR A 510 14.96 15.69 -5.35
C TYR A 510 15.75 14.39 -5.56
N LEU A 511 16.88 14.21 -4.87
CA LEU A 511 17.69 12.99 -4.95
C LEU A 511 17.00 11.79 -4.27
N ARG A 512 16.04 12.01 -3.37
CA ARG A 512 15.29 10.95 -2.66
C ARG A 512 14.25 10.24 -3.53
N ARG A 513 13.74 10.89 -4.59
CA ARG A 513 12.76 10.31 -5.54
C ARG A 513 13.43 9.52 -6.67
N PHE A 514 14.63 9.92 -7.11
CA PHE A 514 15.47 9.18 -8.06
C PHE A 514 15.97 7.81 -7.53
N ASN A 515 15.60 7.46 -6.31
CA ASN A 515 16.39 6.64 -5.39
C ASN A 515 15.85 5.21 -5.17
N LYS A 516 14.56 4.94 -5.48
CA LYS A 516 14.01 3.58 -5.48
C LYS A 516 14.34 2.82 -6.77
N ASN A 517 14.43 3.55 -7.88
CA ASN A 517 14.62 2.96 -9.21
C ASN A 517 16.08 2.93 -9.66
N LEU A 518 17.00 3.57 -8.92
CA LEU A 518 18.42 3.62 -9.26
C LEU A 518 19.05 2.22 -9.47
N PRO A 519 18.82 1.20 -8.61
CA PRO A 519 19.37 -0.14 -8.86
C PRO A 519 18.85 -0.77 -10.16
N LEU A 520 17.56 -0.58 -10.47
CA LEU A 520 16.96 -1.08 -11.72
C LEU A 520 17.55 -0.36 -12.93
N LEU A 521 17.73 0.96 -12.85
CA LEU A 521 18.36 1.76 -13.90
C LEU A 521 19.81 1.32 -14.14
N ILE A 522 20.60 1.10 -13.08
CA ILE A 522 21.96 0.55 -13.20
C ILE A 522 21.89 -0.82 -13.88
N GLY A 523 20.93 -1.66 -13.49
CA GLY A 523 20.65 -2.97 -14.14
C GLY A 523 20.42 -2.86 -15.64
N LEU A 524 19.51 -2.00 -16.06
CA LEU A 524 19.17 -1.78 -17.47
C LEU A 524 20.37 -1.23 -18.25
N LEU A 525 21.08 -0.24 -17.71
CA LEU A 525 22.26 0.33 -18.37
C LEU A 525 23.38 -0.69 -18.53
N THR A 526 23.68 -1.47 -17.48
CA THR A 526 24.68 -2.54 -17.57
C THR A 526 24.25 -3.62 -18.58
N GLY A 527 22.96 -3.97 -18.63
CA GLY A 527 22.41 -4.86 -19.65
C GLY A 527 22.58 -4.33 -21.08
N SER A 528 22.22 -3.07 -21.32
CA SER A 528 22.37 -2.42 -22.63
C SER A 528 23.82 -2.37 -23.09
N VAL A 529 24.77 -2.06 -22.20
CA VAL A 529 26.19 -2.08 -22.59
C VAL A 529 26.69 -3.50 -22.82
N SER A 530 26.23 -4.47 -22.03
CA SER A 530 26.59 -5.88 -22.25
C SER A 530 26.10 -6.38 -23.63
N LEU A 531 24.98 -5.86 -24.13
CA LEU A 531 24.51 -6.09 -25.51
C LEU A 531 25.43 -5.45 -26.57
N ILE A 532 25.90 -4.22 -26.35
CA ILE A 532 26.83 -3.56 -27.27
C ILE A 532 28.15 -4.33 -27.33
N VAL A 533 28.68 -4.72 -26.17
CA VAL A 533 29.92 -5.50 -26.05
C VAL A 533 29.76 -6.88 -26.70
N SER A 534 28.61 -7.54 -26.53
CA SER A 534 28.37 -8.83 -27.19
C SER A 534 28.26 -8.70 -28.72
N SER A 535 27.72 -7.60 -29.24
CA SER A 535 27.70 -7.31 -30.69
C SER A 535 29.11 -7.15 -31.23
N TRP A 536 29.94 -6.33 -30.54
CA TRP A 536 31.34 -6.13 -30.91
C TRP A 536 32.16 -7.43 -30.86
N LEU A 537 31.98 -8.24 -29.81
CA LEU A 537 32.65 -9.55 -29.67
C LEU A 537 32.24 -10.51 -30.79
N LYS A 538 30.93 -10.57 -31.12
CA LYS A 538 30.41 -11.38 -32.22
C LYS A 538 31.07 -11.00 -33.56
N THR A 539 31.16 -9.70 -33.84
CA THR A 539 31.72 -9.20 -35.09
C THR A 539 33.23 -9.43 -35.25
N ASN A 540 33.99 -9.31 -34.15
CA ASN A 540 35.46 -9.40 -34.18
C ASN A 540 35.99 -10.77 -33.73
N LEU A 541 35.12 -11.78 -33.58
CA LEU A 541 35.48 -13.06 -32.96
C LEU A 541 36.62 -13.76 -33.72
N ASP A 542 36.53 -13.80 -35.06
CA ASP A 542 37.54 -14.45 -35.91
C ASP A 542 38.91 -13.75 -35.81
N GLU A 543 38.94 -12.42 -35.92
CA GLU A 543 40.17 -11.64 -35.76
C GLU A 543 40.77 -11.81 -34.34
N ILE A 544 39.92 -11.91 -33.31
CA ILE A 544 40.36 -12.18 -31.94
C ILE A 544 40.98 -13.57 -31.80
N LEU A 545 40.41 -14.60 -32.44
CA LEU A 545 40.92 -15.97 -32.34
C LEU A 545 42.23 -16.15 -33.12
N GLU A 546 42.42 -15.41 -34.22
CA GLU A 546 43.59 -15.49 -35.10
C GLU A 546 44.76 -14.58 -34.69
N ASP A 547 44.52 -13.31 -34.33
CA ASP A 547 45.58 -12.34 -34.01
C ASP A 547 45.92 -12.30 -32.51
N LYS A 548 47.02 -12.97 -32.13
CA LYS A 548 47.59 -12.91 -30.77
C LYS A 548 47.96 -11.49 -30.32
N GLY A 549 48.38 -10.62 -31.24
CA GLY A 549 48.68 -9.22 -30.95
C GLY A 549 47.43 -8.41 -30.62
N PHE A 550 46.30 -8.70 -31.27
CA PHE A 550 45.00 -8.14 -30.93
C PHE A 550 44.49 -8.64 -29.58
N GLN A 551 44.65 -9.93 -29.28
CA GLN A 551 44.31 -10.50 -27.97
C GLN A 551 45.02 -9.77 -26.82
N GLU A 552 46.33 -9.53 -26.95
CA GLU A 552 47.09 -8.80 -25.92
C GLU A 552 46.66 -7.34 -25.78
N ARG A 553 46.34 -6.65 -26.89
CA ARG A 553 45.78 -5.28 -26.85
C ARG A 553 44.48 -5.22 -26.06
N ILE A 554 43.56 -6.16 -26.28
CA ILE A 554 42.27 -6.21 -25.57
C ILE A 554 42.46 -6.54 -24.09
N LYS A 555 43.30 -7.54 -23.76
CA LYS A 555 43.62 -7.90 -22.36
C LYS A 555 44.18 -6.69 -21.60
N ASN A 556 45.09 -5.95 -22.22
CA ASN A 556 45.70 -4.76 -21.63
C ASN A 556 44.68 -3.63 -21.44
N ALA A 557 43.85 -3.34 -22.47
CA ALA A 557 42.79 -2.35 -22.38
C ALA A 557 41.79 -2.66 -21.24
N ALA A 558 41.35 -3.91 -21.14
CA ALA A 558 40.46 -4.37 -20.08
C ALA A 558 41.10 -4.31 -18.68
N ALA A 559 42.39 -4.68 -18.55
CA ALA A 559 43.10 -4.59 -17.28
C ALA A 559 43.21 -3.15 -16.78
N ILE A 560 43.58 -2.22 -17.67
CA ILE A 560 43.72 -0.79 -17.34
C ILE A 560 42.35 -0.18 -16.99
N SER A 561 41.32 -0.48 -17.77
CA SER A 561 39.98 0.07 -17.54
C SER A 561 39.36 -0.45 -16.24
N VAL A 562 39.57 -1.71 -15.86
CA VAL A 562 39.13 -2.26 -14.56
C VAL A 562 39.94 -1.67 -13.41
N LEU A 563 41.24 -1.46 -13.58
CA LEU A 563 42.08 -0.80 -12.58
C LEU A 563 41.54 0.60 -12.25
N ILE A 564 41.23 1.40 -13.28
CA ILE A 564 40.68 2.75 -13.15
C ILE A 564 39.26 2.69 -12.57
N GLY A 565 38.37 1.85 -13.12
CA GLY A 565 36.99 1.72 -12.64
C GLY A 565 36.91 1.29 -11.17
N MET A 566 37.71 0.31 -10.76
CA MET A 566 37.78 -0.13 -9.36
C MET A 566 38.36 0.96 -8.44
N SER A 567 39.32 1.75 -8.92
CA SER A 567 39.87 2.89 -8.18
C SER A 567 38.82 3.99 -8.00
N VAL A 568 38.05 4.31 -9.04
CA VAL A 568 36.91 5.24 -8.99
C VAL A 568 35.89 4.76 -7.96
N ILE A 569 35.52 3.47 -7.96
CA ILE A 569 34.63 2.89 -6.95
C ILE A 569 35.19 3.03 -5.53
N ALA A 570 36.49 2.83 -5.33
CA ALA A 570 37.10 2.94 -4.01
C ALA A 570 37.06 4.38 -3.47
N ILE A 571 37.48 5.33 -4.32
CA ILE A 571 37.61 6.75 -3.99
C ILE A 571 36.23 7.38 -3.87
N LEU A 572 35.42 7.25 -4.92
CA LEU A 572 34.10 7.83 -4.93
C LEU A 572 33.17 7.08 -3.99
N GLY A 573 33.18 5.76 -3.95
CA GLY A 573 32.45 5.01 -2.92
C GLY A 573 32.89 5.32 -1.48
N LYS A 574 34.00 6.04 -1.26
CA LYS A 574 34.58 6.40 0.05
C LYS A 574 34.95 5.20 0.91
N TYR A 575 35.64 4.20 0.36
CA TYR A 575 35.99 2.96 1.10
C TYR A 575 36.74 3.26 2.42
N HIS A 576 37.46 4.37 2.46
CA HIS A 576 38.21 4.88 3.61
C HIS A 576 37.36 5.48 4.75
N SER A 577 36.07 5.77 4.58
CA SER A 577 35.24 6.47 5.58
C SER A 577 34.90 5.63 6.82
N TRP A 578 35.26 4.34 6.82
CA TRP A 578 35.01 3.41 7.92
C TRP A 578 36.04 3.53 9.05
N THR A 579 37.25 4.04 8.76
CA THR A 579 38.31 4.22 9.75
C THR A 579 38.45 5.69 10.13
N LYS A 580 38.41 6.03 11.43
CA LYS A 580 38.66 7.40 11.94
C LYS A 580 40.02 7.99 11.53
N LYS A 581 40.98 7.13 11.17
CA LYS A 581 42.26 7.47 10.51
C LYS A 581 42.50 6.50 9.37
N ILE A 582 42.88 7.02 8.19
CA ILE A 582 43.31 6.20 7.06
C ILE A 582 44.57 5.43 7.50
N SER A 583 44.48 4.10 7.62
CA SER A 583 45.63 3.26 7.96
C SER A 583 46.35 2.82 6.69
N GLY A 584 47.69 2.71 6.74
CA GLY A 584 48.48 2.22 5.61
C GLY A 584 48.04 0.81 5.16
N LYS A 585 47.56 -0.02 6.09
CA LYS A 585 46.98 -1.34 5.80
C LYS A 585 45.72 -1.25 4.93
N LEU A 586 44.83 -0.28 5.17
CA LEU A 586 43.63 -0.11 4.35
C LEU A 586 43.96 0.32 2.92
N ILE A 587 44.88 1.28 2.76
CA ILE A 587 45.37 1.70 1.43
C ILE A 587 46.01 0.51 0.71
N PHE A 588 46.87 -0.25 1.41
CA PHE A 588 47.50 -1.44 0.86
C PHE A 588 46.47 -2.46 0.38
N MET A 589 45.43 -2.75 1.16
CA MET A 589 44.37 -3.70 0.78
C MET A 589 43.51 -3.19 -0.38
N ILE A 590 43.25 -1.88 -0.46
CA ILE A 590 42.56 -1.27 -1.62
C ILE A 590 43.41 -1.42 -2.88
N LEU A 591 44.71 -1.11 -2.80
CA LEU A 591 45.63 -1.25 -3.94
C LEU A 591 45.79 -2.72 -4.36
N LEU A 592 46.03 -3.61 -3.40
CA LEU A 592 46.19 -5.05 -3.63
C LEU A 592 44.95 -5.65 -4.29
N SER A 593 43.76 -5.37 -3.74
CA SER A 593 42.50 -5.87 -4.31
C SER A 593 42.23 -5.29 -5.70
N THR A 594 42.54 -4.01 -5.94
CA THR A 594 42.36 -3.36 -7.26
C THR A 594 43.30 -3.95 -8.31
N LEU A 595 44.60 -4.14 -7.98
CA LEU A 595 45.58 -4.80 -8.85
C LEU A 595 45.21 -6.25 -9.13
N ALA A 596 44.82 -7.00 -8.11
CA ALA A 596 44.40 -8.40 -8.27
C ALA A 596 43.16 -8.53 -9.16
N THR A 597 42.16 -7.64 -9.00
CA THR A 597 40.97 -7.63 -9.87
C THR A 597 41.29 -7.20 -11.30
N SER A 598 42.22 -6.26 -11.50
CA SER A 598 42.69 -5.86 -12.83
C SER A 598 43.40 -7.03 -13.54
N LYS A 599 44.26 -7.76 -12.82
CA LYS A 599 44.91 -8.96 -13.36
C LYS A 599 43.90 -10.07 -13.66
N LEU A 600 42.94 -10.30 -12.77
CA LEU A 600 41.87 -11.27 -12.99
C LEU A 600 41.02 -10.92 -14.22
N ALA A 601 40.73 -9.63 -14.45
CA ALA A 601 40.02 -9.20 -15.66
C ALA A 601 40.76 -9.61 -16.95
N SER A 602 42.09 -9.47 -16.99
CA SER A 602 42.90 -9.95 -18.14
C SER A 602 42.84 -11.47 -18.36
N LEU A 603 42.50 -12.24 -17.32
CA LEU A 603 42.36 -13.71 -17.38
C LEU A 603 40.93 -14.15 -17.73
N LEU A 604 39.91 -13.39 -17.32
CA LEU A 604 38.51 -13.70 -17.62
C LEU A 604 38.11 -13.31 -19.04
N ILE A 605 38.74 -12.29 -19.62
CA ILE A 605 38.47 -11.85 -20.99
C ILE A 605 38.68 -12.99 -22.01
N PRO A 606 39.76 -13.80 -21.93
CA PRO A 606 39.89 -15.00 -22.75
C PRO A 606 38.78 -16.04 -22.62
N LEU A 607 38.27 -16.24 -21.41
CA LEU A 607 37.16 -17.16 -21.19
C LEU A 607 35.88 -16.63 -21.85
N SER A 608 35.72 -15.31 -21.97
CA SER A 608 34.55 -14.70 -22.57
C SER A 608 34.43 -14.98 -24.07
N TRP A 609 35.49 -14.77 -24.85
CA TRP A 609 35.43 -15.08 -26.28
C TRP A 609 35.45 -16.58 -26.56
N ASN A 610 36.09 -17.41 -25.72
CA ASN A 610 35.97 -18.88 -25.83
C ASN A 610 34.54 -19.36 -25.56
N SER A 611 33.80 -18.68 -24.68
CA SER A 611 32.39 -18.99 -24.43
C SER A 611 31.51 -18.59 -25.61
N PHE A 612 31.85 -17.52 -26.32
CA PHE A 612 31.16 -17.10 -27.53
C PHE A 612 31.47 -18.05 -28.70
N ASP A 613 32.72 -18.53 -28.80
CA ASP A 613 33.14 -19.57 -29.74
C ASP A 613 32.36 -20.88 -29.53
N LEU A 614 32.23 -21.33 -28.27
CA LEU A 614 31.41 -22.49 -27.92
C LEU A 614 29.92 -22.32 -28.30
N LEU A 615 29.36 -21.11 -28.11
CA LEU A 615 27.98 -20.82 -28.52
C LEU A 615 27.80 -20.80 -30.04
N ARG A 616 28.87 -20.45 -30.78
CA ARG A 616 28.91 -20.53 -32.24
C ARG A 616 28.93 -21.99 -32.71
N ASP A 617 29.82 -22.79 -32.15
CA ASP A 617 30.00 -24.21 -32.49
C ASP A 617 28.78 -25.07 -32.14
N PHE A 618 27.96 -24.67 -31.17
CA PHE A 618 26.74 -25.40 -30.80
C PHE A 618 25.70 -25.48 -31.94
N SER A 619 25.87 -24.72 -33.02
CA SER A 619 24.90 -24.57 -34.11
C SER A 619 25.58 -24.58 -35.50
N GLU A 620 26.42 -25.58 -35.76
CA GLU A 620 27.16 -25.73 -37.04
C GLU A 620 26.29 -25.73 -38.32
N ASN A 621 24.96 -25.91 -38.22
CA ASN A 621 24.07 -26.07 -39.38
C ASN A 621 23.16 -24.86 -39.70
N ASP A 622 23.18 -23.76 -38.92
CA ASP A 622 22.32 -22.59 -39.16
C ASP A 622 22.98 -21.27 -38.72
N ASP A 623 23.33 -20.44 -39.71
CA ASP A 623 24.03 -19.16 -39.51
C ASP A 623 23.23 -18.12 -38.71
N VAL A 624 21.90 -18.22 -38.69
CA VAL A 624 21.06 -17.27 -37.94
C VAL A 624 20.92 -17.73 -36.48
N TYR A 625 20.93 -19.03 -36.25
CA TYR A 625 20.64 -19.59 -34.94
C TYR A 625 21.75 -19.34 -33.91
N HIS A 626 23.02 -19.43 -34.32
CA HIS A 626 24.13 -19.11 -33.42
C HIS A 626 24.14 -17.62 -33.01
N HIS A 627 23.78 -16.71 -33.92
CA HIS A 627 23.61 -15.28 -33.59
C HIS A 627 22.53 -15.06 -32.53
N LYS A 628 21.39 -15.77 -32.61
CA LYS A 628 20.32 -15.72 -31.60
C LYS A 628 20.83 -16.20 -30.24
N LEU A 629 21.59 -17.30 -30.17
CA LEU A 629 22.17 -17.81 -28.92
C LEU A 629 23.14 -16.81 -28.27
N ILE A 630 24.03 -16.20 -29.07
CA ILE A 630 24.97 -15.17 -28.59
C ILE A 630 24.22 -13.94 -28.06
N PHE A 631 23.15 -13.51 -28.72
CA PHE A 631 22.33 -12.40 -28.24
C PHE A 631 21.63 -12.68 -26.90
N ILE A 632 21.12 -13.91 -26.72
CA ILE A 632 20.44 -14.34 -25.49
C ILE A 632 21.42 -14.45 -24.32
N PHE A 633 22.51 -15.20 -24.50
CA PHE A 633 23.42 -15.58 -23.41
C PHE A 633 24.64 -14.66 -23.26
N GLY A 634 25.06 -13.97 -24.32
CA GLY A 634 26.23 -13.08 -24.31
C GLY A 634 26.20 -12.03 -23.20
N PRO A 635 25.10 -11.26 -23.03
CA PRO A 635 24.97 -10.31 -21.93
C PRO A 635 25.07 -10.97 -20.54
N ALA A 636 24.49 -12.16 -20.38
CA ALA A 636 24.53 -12.91 -19.12
C ALA A 636 25.95 -13.35 -18.78
N ILE A 637 26.70 -13.84 -19.78
CA ILE A 637 28.11 -14.25 -19.66
C ILE A 637 28.97 -13.05 -19.24
N ILE A 638 28.85 -11.91 -19.94
CA ILE A 638 29.60 -10.68 -19.63
C ILE A 638 29.31 -10.21 -18.20
N MET A 639 28.04 -10.16 -17.80
CA MET A 639 27.65 -9.75 -16.45
C MET A 639 28.13 -10.75 -15.37
N GLY A 640 28.14 -12.04 -15.68
CA GLY A 640 28.69 -13.09 -14.80
C GLY A 640 30.17 -12.85 -14.50
N TYR A 641 30.98 -12.54 -15.51
CA TYR A 641 32.40 -12.22 -15.29
C TYR A 641 32.61 -10.94 -14.47
N LEU A 642 31.80 -9.90 -14.71
CA LEU A 642 31.85 -8.68 -13.90
C LEU A 642 31.49 -8.97 -12.43
N ALA A 643 30.54 -9.87 -12.18
CA ALA A 643 30.20 -10.29 -10.81
C ALA A 643 31.38 -11.00 -10.13
N ILE A 644 32.11 -11.87 -10.83
CA ILE A 644 33.32 -12.52 -10.30
C ILE A 644 34.36 -11.48 -9.88
N LEU A 645 34.61 -10.45 -10.70
CA LEU A 645 35.56 -9.38 -10.36
C LEU A 645 35.19 -8.66 -9.04
N VAL A 646 33.90 -8.37 -8.86
CA VAL A 646 33.39 -7.74 -7.64
C VAL A 646 33.53 -8.68 -6.43
N ILE A 647 33.17 -9.96 -6.58
CA ILE A 647 33.26 -10.97 -5.52
C ILE A 647 34.72 -11.17 -5.09
N THR A 648 35.65 -11.28 -6.04
CA THR A 648 37.09 -11.39 -5.74
C THR A 648 37.58 -10.17 -4.97
N ARG A 649 37.16 -8.96 -5.38
CA ARG A 649 37.50 -7.73 -4.64
C ARG A 649 37.02 -7.80 -3.19
N MET A 650 35.77 -8.20 -2.99
CA MET A 650 35.16 -8.32 -1.67
C MET A 650 35.91 -9.34 -0.81
N ALA A 651 36.25 -10.50 -1.38
CA ALA A 651 37.00 -11.55 -0.71
C ALA A 651 38.39 -11.06 -0.28
N LEU A 652 39.13 -10.41 -1.19
CA LEU A 652 40.47 -9.89 -0.92
C LEU A 652 40.46 -8.78 0.13
N MET A 653 39.48 -7.87 0.09
CA MET A 653 39.39 -6.82 1.10
C MET A 653 39.06 -7.37 2.49
N GLY A 654 38.39 -8.54 2.59
CA GLY A 654 38.13 -9.23 3.85
C GLY A 654 37.56 -8.30 4.92
N VAL A 655 38.13 -8.33 6.12
CA VAL A 655 37.73 -7.51 7.29
C VAL A 655 37.76 -6.00 7.00
N PHE A 656 38.56 -5.53 6.03
CA PHE A 656 38.63 -4.12 5.65
C PHE A 656 37.46 -3.67 4.76
N PHE A 657 36.58 -4.58 4.34
CA PHE A 657 35.36 -4.26 3.62
C PHE A 657 34.14 -4.29 4.55
N PRO A 658 33.53 -3.13 4.87
CA PRO A 658 32.40 -3.04 5.79
C PRO A 658 31.21 -3.92 5.40
N ASP A 659 30.56 -4.56 6.38
CA ASP A 659 29.40 -5.43 6.15
C ASP A 659 28.25 -4.70 5.45
N SER A 660 28.04 -3.41 5.74
CA SER A 660 27.05 -2.58 5.04
C SER A 660 27.28 -2.49 3.53
N ARG A 661 28.54 -2.48 3.09
CA ARG A 661 28.90 -2.45 1.66
C ARG A 661 28.77 -3.82 1.04
N ARG A 662 29.10 -4.88 1.79
CA ARG A 662 28.86 -6.28 1.36
C ARG A 662 27.38 -6.49 1.09
N GLU A 663 26.53 -6.06 2.01
CA GLU A 663 25.07 -6.12 1.87
C GLU A 663 24.59 -5.33 0.64
N TRP A 664 25.13 -4.13 0.41
CA TRP A 664 24.79 -3.34 -0.78
C TRP A 664 25.15 -4.05 -2.09
N TRP A 665 26.36 -4.59 -2.20
CA TRP A 665 26.79 -5.35 -3.37
C TRP A 665 25.99 -6.65 -3.54
N GLY A 666 25.64 -7.32 -2.45
CA GLY A 666 24.76 -8.49 -2.46
C GLY A 666 23.38 -8.16 -3.03
N ARG A 667 22.74 -7.09 -2.56
CA ARG A 667 21.45 -6.62 -3.09
C ARG A 667 21.53 -6.17 -4.54
N MET A 668 22.60 -5.46 -4.90
CA MET A 668 22.82 -5.02 -6.28
C MET A 668 23.02 -6.22 -7.21
N GLY A 669 23.78 -7.22 -6.78
CA GLY A 669 23.95 -8.50 -7.47
C GLY A 669 22.60 -9.20 -7.69
N ALA A 670 21.74 -9.26 -6.67
CA ALA A 670 20.41 -9.86 -6.80
C ALA A 670 19.49 -9.09 -7.78
N VAL A 671 19.59 -7.76 -7.85
CA VAL A 671 18.86 -6.95 -8.86
C VAL A 671 19.38 -7.25 -10.26
N MET A 672 20.69 -7.32 -10.46
CA MET A 672 21.32 -7.65 -11.75
C MET A 672 20.91 -9.03 -12.26
N HIS A 673 21.03 -10.07 -11.43
CA HIS A 673 20.66 -11.43 -11.84
C HIS A 673 19.18 -11.57 -12.17
N ARG A 674 18.31 -10.78 -11.54
CA ARG A 674 16.89 -10.73 -11.89
C ARG A 674 16.65 -10.14 -13.28
N VAL A 675 17.36 -9.06 -13.62
CA VAL A 675 17.30 -8.48 -14.98
C VAL A 675 17.84 -9.47 -16.00
N VAL A 676 18.95 -10.16 -15.70
CA VAL A 676 19.54 -11.19 -16.57
C VAL A 676 18.57 -12.35 -16.79
N LEU A 677 17.96 -12.88 -15.72
CA LEU A 677 17.01 -13.98 -15.82
C LEU A 677 15.79 -13.59 -16.66
N MET A 678 15.25 -12.39 -16.43
CA MET A 678 14.13 -11.87 -17.20
C MET A 678 14.50 -11.67 -18.69
N TRP A 679 15.71 -11.19 -18.98
CA TRP A 679 16.23 -11.07 -20.33
C TRP A 679 16.32 -12.43 -21.02
N VAL A 680 16.99 -13.41 -20.41
CA VAL A 680 17.14 -14.75 -20.99
C VAL A 680 15.78 -15.37 -21.28
N LEU A 681 14.84 -15.32 -20.33
CA LEU A 681 13.49 -15.87 -20.52
C LEU A 681 12.74 -15.20 -21.69
N LEU A 682 12.72 -13.87 -21.73
CA LEU A 682 12.02 -13.13 -22.80
C LEU A 682 12.70 -13.29 -24.16
N ALA A 683 14.04 -13.27 -24.19
CA ALA A 683 14.82 -13.38 -25.41
C ALA A 683 14.76 -14.80 -26.02
N SER A 684 14.85 -15.84 -25.18
CA SER A 684 14.60 -17.22 -25.61
C SER A 684 13.18 -17.41 -26.14
N CYS A 685 12.18 -16.81 -25.49
CA CYS A 685 10.80 -16.88 -25.96
C CYS A 685 10.62 -16.19 -27.33
N GLY A 686 11.23 -15.03 -27.55
CA GLY A 686 11.04 -14.27 -28.79
C GLY A 686 11.87 -14.74 -29.99
N LEU A 687 12.95 -15.50 -29.77
CA LEU A 687 13.89 -15.86 -30.84
C LEU A 687 14.06 -17.35 -31.09
N ILE A 688 13.76 -18.21 -30.12
CA ILE A 688 14.01 -19.68 -30.19
C ILE A 688 12.73 -20.51 -30.05
N MET A 689 11.64 -19.92 -29.54
CA MET A 689 10.41 -20.67 -29.25
C MET A 689 9.78 -21.30 -30.50
N ASP A 690 9.91 -20.64 -31.66
CA ASP A 690 9.50 -21.13 -32.97
C ASP A 690 10.06 -22.54 -33.27
N LYS A 691 11.38 -22.71 -33.12
CA LYS A 691 12.06 -24.01 -33.35
C LYS A 691 11.65 -25.05 -32.32
N PHE A 692 11.43 -24.64 -31.07
CA PHE A 692 10.93 -25.57 -30.05
C PHE A 692 9.53 -26.07 -30.41
N ILE A 693 8.65 -25.20 -30.92
CA ILE A 693 7.31 -25.58 -31.37
C ILE A 693 7.40 -26.54 -32.58
N GLU A 694 8.30 -26.29 -33.53
CA GLU A 694 8.55 -27.20 -34.67
C GLU A 694 9.05 -28.56 -34.19
N PHE A 695 10.04 -28.59 -33.31
CA PHE A 695 10.55 -29.82 -32.71
C PHE A 695 9.47 -30.62 -31.96
N VAL A 696 8.58 -29.94 -31.22
CA VAL A 696 7.45 -30.60 -30.55
C VAL A 696 6.46 -31.18 -31.56
N LYS A 697 6.20 -30.49 -32.69
CA LYS A 697 5.37 -31.03 -33.79
C LYS A 697 6.01 -32.24 -34.47
N GLU A 698 7.33 -32.32 -34.51
CA GLU A 698 8.04 -33.48 -35.07
C GLU A 698 8.02 -34.69 -34.14
N ILE A 699 8.16 -34.48 -32.82
CA ILE A 699 8.13 -35.55 -31.81
C ILE A 699 6.72 -36.04 -31.51
N SER A 700 5.73 -35.15 -31.55
CA SER A 700 4.34 -35.48 -31.27
C SER A 700 3.50 -35.36 -32.54
N PHE A 701 2.71 -36.39 -32.88
CA PHE A 701 1.75 -36.34 -34.00
C PHE A 701 0.60 -35.33 -33.80
N LEU A 702 0.71 -34.42 -32.83
CA LEU A 702 -0.32 -33.47 -32.43
C LEU A 702 -0.08 -32.13 -33.13
N ASN A 703 -1.04 -31.72 -33.96
CA ASN A 703 -1.01 -30.38 -34.55
C ASN A 703 -1.19 -29.29 -33.47
N PHE A 704 -0.77 -28.06 -33.78
CA PHE A 704 -0.88 -26.90 -32.86
C PHE A 704 -2.28 -26.70 -32.24
N PRO A 705 -3.41 -26.84 -32.98
CA PRO A 705 -4.74 -26.78 -32.37
C PRO A 705 -4.97 -27.83 -31.28
N THR A 706 -4.41 -29.03 -31.45
CA THR A 706 -4.53 -30.13 -30.48
C THR A 706 -3.68 -29.87 -29.24
N LEU A 707 -2.48 -29.29 -29.39
CA LEU A 707 -1.64 -28.86 -28.27
C LEU A 707 -2.31 -27.75 -27.44
N VAL A 708 -2.86 -26.72 -28.12
CA VAL A 708 -3.61 -25.64 -27.46
C VAL A 708 -4.89 -26.18 -26.81
N GLY A 709 -5.59 -27.11 -27.46
CA GLY A 709 -6.77 -27.77 -26.90
C GLY A 709 -6.44 -28.55 -25.62
N GLY A 710 -5.38 -29.37 -25.63
CA GLY A 710 -4.92 -30.13 -24.46
C GLY A 710 -4.45 -29.22 -23.32
N TRP A 711 -3.68 -28.18 -23.63
CA TRP A 711 -3.28 -27.14 -22.66
C TRP A 711 -4.49 -26.46 -22.00
N SER A 712 -5.50 -26.08 -22.79
CA SER A 712 -6.72 -25.44 -22.29
C SER A 712 -7.48 -26.33 -21.31
N VAL A 713 -7.54 -27.64 -21.57
CA VAL A 713 -8.17 -28.62 -20.67
C VAL A 713 -7.40 -28.75 -19.35
N ILE A 714 -6.07 -28.83 -19.41
CA ILE A 714 -5.19 -28.95 -18.24
C ILE A 714 -5.34 -27.72 -17.34
N VAL A 715 -5.34 -26.51 -17.93
CA VAL A 715 -5.50 -25.28 -17.17
C VAL A 715 -6.93 -25.15 -16.63
N GLY A 716 -7.95 -25.49 -17.43
CA GLY A 716 -9.34 -25.51 -16.96
C GLY A 716 -9.54 -26.45 -15.77
N TRP A 717 -8.88 -27.61 -15.78
CA TRP A 717 -8.90 -28.55 -14.66
C TRP A 717 -8.12 -28.03 -13.43
N ALA A 718 -6.98 -27.34 -13.64
CA ALA A 718 -6.24 -26.71 -12.57
C ALA A 718 -7.03 -25.59 -11.89
N VAL A 719 -7.71 -24.76 -12.67
CA VAL A 719 -8.61 -23.70 -12.18
C VAL A 719 -9.74 -24.32 -11.38
N LYS A 720 -10.41 -25.33 -11.91
CA LYS A 720 -11.46 -26.07 -11.19
C LYS A 720 -10.92 -26.62 -9.86
N THR A 721 -9.74 -27.23 -9.88
CA THR A 721 -9.15 -27.83 -8.67
C THR A 721 -8.76 -26.76 -7.65
N ALA A 722 -8.31 -25.58 -8.09
CA ALA A 722 -8.02 -24.43 -7.22
C ALA A 722 -9.29 -23.84 -6.59
N PHE A 723 -10.44 -23.94 -7.26
CA PHE A 723 -11.75 -23.60 -6.70
C PHE A 723 -12.28 -24.67 -5.74
N ASP A 724 -12.01 -25.94 -6.05
CA ASP A 724 -12.38 -27.07 -5.19
C ASP A 724 -11.46 -27.16 -3.95
N SER A 725 -10.32 -26.46 -3.95
CA SER A 725 -9.36 -26.39 -2.84
C SER A 725 -9.49 -25.06 -2.08
N ASP A 726 -10.55 -24.89 -1.28
CA ASP A 726 -10.39 -24.65 0.17
C ASP A 726 -11.72 -24.49 0.92
N GLU A 727 -11.80 -25.25 2.02
CA GLU A 727 -12.58 -24.99 3.26
C GLU A 727 -12.11 -25.95 4.39
N LYS A 728 -11.41 -27.05 4.04
CA LYS A 728 -10.81 -27.96 5.02
C LYS A 728 -9.42 -27.50 5.44
N GLY A 729 -9.35 -26.82 6.58
CA GLY A 729 -8.12 -26.52 7.32
C GLY A 729 -7.40 -27.75 7.90
N ASP A 730 -7.18 -28.81 7.12
CA ASP A 730 -6.35 -29.94 7.53
C ASP A 730 -4.86 -29.62 7.30
N LYS A 731 -4.33 -28.73 8.15
CA LYS A 731 -2.87 -28.57 8.35
C LYS A 731 -2.25 -29.73 9.16
N ALA A 732 -2.88 -30.90 9.17
CA ALA A 732 -2.47 -32.03 10.00
C ALA A 732 -1.58 -33.06 9.30
N ASN A 733 -1.26 -32.92 8.00
CA ASN A 733 -0.27 -33.80 7.36
C ASN A 733 0.67 -33.06 6.40
N ASN A 734 1.96 -33.06 6.74
CA ASN A 734 3.05 -32.42 6.01
C ASN A 734 3.44 -33.15 4.69
N LYS A 735 2.51 -33.92 4.09
CA LYS A 735 2.69 -34.61 2.82
C LYS A 735 1.88 -33.88 1.77
N TRP A 736 2.56 -33.21 0.85
CA TRP A 736 1.92 -32.53 -0.28
C TRP A 736 1.12 -33.55 -1.10
N GLY A 737 -0.18 -33.30 -1.24
CA GLY A 737 -1.01 -34.07 -2.15
C GLY A 737 -0.59 -33.80 -3.60
N ILE A 738 -0.81 -34.77 -4.48
CA ILE A 738 -0.58 -34.59 -5.93
C ILE A 738 -1.39 -33.38 -6.46
N LYS A 739 -2.57 -33.12 -5.87
CA LYS A 739 -3.41 -31.94 -6.16
C LYS A 739 -2.72 -30.63 -5.79
N ASP A 740 -2.09 -30.53 -4.61
CA ASP A 740 -1.42 -29.29 -4.16
C ASP A 740 -0.20 -28.96 -5.01
N VAL A 741 0.58 -29.99 -5.37
CA VAL A 741 1.73 -29.84 -6.28
C VAL A 741 1.25 -29.38 -7.65
N PHE A 742 0.16 -29.96 -8.15
CA PHE A 742 -0.41 -29.61 -9.45
C PHE A 742 -0.96 -28.17 -9.49
N VAL A 743 -1.72 -27.73 -8.47
CA VAL A 743 -2.23 -26.35 -8.36
C VAL A 743 -1.08 -25.33 -8.31
N ARG A 744 0.01 -25.66 -7.61
CA ARG A 744 1.23 -24.82 -7.59
C ARG A 744 1.99 -24.82 -8.91
N ALA A 745 1.91 -25.89 -9.70
CA ALA A 745 2.54 -26.00 -11.01
C ALA A 745 1.73 -25.31 -12.13
N ALA A 746 0.41 -25.19 -11.97
CA ALA A 746 -0.51 -24.68 -12.98
C ALA A 746 -0.17 -23.29 -13.55
N PRO A 747 0.24 -22.28 -12.75
CA PRO A 747 0.69 -21.00 -13.29
C PRO A 747 1.85 -21.12 -14.27
N TYR A 748 2.80 -22.02 -14.01
CA TYR A 748 3.96 -22.23 -14.88
C TYR A 748 3.57 -22.93 -16.18
N LEU A 749 2.71 -23.95 -16.11
CA LEU A 749 2.16 -24.62 -17.30
C LEU A 749 1.34 -23.66 -18.15
N PHE A 750 0.54 -22.79 -17.52
CA PHE A 750 -0.17 -21.74 -18.21
C PHE A 750 0.80 -20.78 -18.90
N LEU A 751 1.82 -20.29 -18.17
CA LEU A 751 2.79 -19.35 -18.71
C LEU A 751 3.50 -19.92 -19.95
N VAL A 752 3.91 -21.19 -19.93
CA VAL A 752 4.53 -21.84 -21.10
C VAL A 752 3.57 -21.85 -22.30
N GLY A 753 2.32 -22.26 -22.12
CA GLY A 753 1.32 -22.21 -23.20
C GLY A 753 1.00 -20.82 -23.70
N PHE A 754 0.91 -19.84 -22.79
CA PHE A 754 0.70 -18.44 -23.12
C PHE A 754 1.87 -17.84 -23.91
N LEU A 755 3.11 -18.19 -23.56
CA LEU A 755 4.31 -17.82 -24.30
C LEU A 755 4.34 -18.45 -25.69
N MET A 756 3.97 -19.73 -25.83
CA MET A 756 3.85 -20.38 -27.15
C MET A 756 2.79 -19.71 -28.03
N ILE A 757 1.60 -19.43 -27.48
CA ILE A 757 0.53 -18.72 -28.19
C ILE A 757 1.01 -17.31 -28.58
N GLY A 758 1.68 -16.60 -27.67
CA GLY A 758 2.25 -15.29 -27.91
C GLY A 758 3.27 -15.28 -29.05
N SER A 759 4.19 -16.25 -29.07
CA SER A 759 5.18 -16.41 -30.15
C SER A 759 4.48 -16.66 -31.50
N THR A 760 3.57 -17.63 -31.58
CA THR A 760 2.85 -17.94 -32.83
C THR A 760 2.04 -16.75 -33.34
N VAL A 761 1.36 -16.02 -32.45
CA VAL A 761 0.57 -14.83 -32.84
C VAL A 761 1.50 -13.70 -33.28
N PHE A 762 2.64 -13.51 -32.62
CA PHE A 762 3.66 -12.55 -33.02
C PHE A 762 4.17 -12.83 -34.44
N ASP A 763 4.52 -14.08 -34.75
CA ASP A 763 5.00 -14.48 -36.08
C ASP A 763 3.93 -14.30 -37.15
N LEU A 764 2.67 -14.66 -36.85
CA LEU A 764 1.53 -14.46 -37.75
C LEU A 764 1.28 -12.97 -38.04
N LEU A 765 1.38 -12.11 -37.03
CA LEU A 765 1.22 -10.66 -37.20
C LEU A 765 2.35 -10.07 -38.05
N ARG A 766 3.57 -10.55 -37.84
CA ARG A 766 4.75 -10.16 -38.62
C ARG A 766 4.58 -10.54 -40.09
N GLU A 767 4.19 -11.78 -40.37
CA GLU A 767 3.93 -12.28 -41.73
C GLU A 767 2.83 -11.48 -42.44
N LYS A 768 1.69 -11.25 -41.76
CA LYS A 768 0.56 -10.48 -42.32
C LYS A 768 0.86 -9.01 -42.60
N LEU A 769 1.87 -8.45 -41.95
CA LEU A 769 2.30 -7.07 -42.15
C LEU A 769 3.49 -6.96 -43.12
N ASP A 770 3.81 -8.05 -43.83
CA ASP A 770 4.92 -8.14 -44.79
C ASP A 770 6.27 -7.73 -44.17
N ILE A 771 6.46 -8.03 -42.88
CA ILE A 771 7.73 -7.80 -42.20
C ILE A 771 8.63 -9.00 -42.48
N PRO A 772 9.83 -8.79 -43.06
CA PRO A 772 10.72 -9.87 -43.45
C PRO A 772 11.20 -10.68 -42.23
N ASP A 773 11.70 -11.90 -42.47
CA ASP A 773 12.19 -12.78 -41.40
C ASP A 773 13.37 -12.19 -40.62
N HIS A 774 14.18 -11.41 -41.31
CA HIS A 774 15.33 -10.67 -40.79
C HIS A 774 15.36 -9.27 -41.40
N ALA A 775 15.92 -8.31 -40.65
CA ALA A 775 16.21 -7.01 -41.22
C ALA A 775 17.30 -7.15 -42.29
N THR A 776 17.21 -6.35 -43.35
CA THR A 776 18.37 -6.17 -44.24
C THR A 776 19.48 -5.48 -43.46
N GLU A 777 20.75 -5.74 -43.81
CA GLU A 777 21.92 -5.26 -43.04
C GLU A 777 21.92 -3.76 -42.73
N GLU A 778 21.20 -2.95 -43.53
CA GLU A 778 21.12 -1.49 -43.41
C GLU A 778 19.75 -0.95 -42.92
N ASN A 779 18.71 -1.78 -42.77
CA ASN A 779 17.35 -1.27 -42.54
C ASN A 779 16.55 -2.04 -41.47
N CYS A 780 16.66 -1.59 -40.22
CA CYS A 780 15.84 -2.06 -39.08
C CYS A 780 14.48 -1.34 -38.94
N ILE A 781 14.15 -0.40 -39.84
CA ILE A 781 12.94 0.44 -39.74
C ILE A 781 11.64 -0.40 -39.71
N PRO A 782 11.47 -1.50 -40.47
CA PRO A 782 10.26 -2.32 -40.41
C PRO A 782 9.95 -2.85 -39.01
N TYR A 783 10.95 -3.41 -38.31
CA TYR A 783 10.80 -3.91 -36.94
C TYR A 783 10.50 -2.78 -35.94
N LEU A 784 11.17 -1.63 -36.08
CA LEU A 784 10.89 -0.47 -35.24
C LEU A 784 9.45 0.04 -35.43
N LYS A 785 8.97 0.12 -36.67
CA LYS A 785 7.58 0.48 -36.98
C LYS A 785 6.61 -0.52 -36.36
N PHE A 786 6.89 -1.82 -36.48
CA PHE A 786 6.06 -2.88 -35.90
C PHE A 786 5.95 -2.76 -34.37
N LEU A 787 7.08 -2.59 -33.68
CA LEU A 787 7.12 -2.35 -32.25
C LEU A 787 6.30 -1.12 -31.85
N VAL A 788 6.48 0.00 -32.56
CA VAL A 788 5.76 1.26 -32.27
C VAL A 788 4.26 1.09 -32.47
N ILE A 789 3.82 0.43 -33.55
CA ILE A 789 2.40 0.17 -33.82
C ILE A 789 1.80 -0.70 -32.71
N LEU A 790 2.43 -1.83 -32.36
CA LEU A 790 1.96 -2.71 -31.28
C LEU A 790 1.94 -1.99 -29.92
N ALA A 791 2.95 -1.17 -29.63
CA ALA A 791 3.00 -0.39 -28.40
C ALA A 791 1.87 0.64 -28.34
N ILE A 792 1.56 1.33 -29.46
CA ILE A 792 0.44 2.27 -29.54
C ILE A 792 -0.89 1.55 -29.34
N ILE A 793 -1.11 0.41 -30.01
CA ILE A 793 -2.34 -0.38 -29.86
C ILE A 793 -2.51 -0.85 -28.41
N THR A 794 -1.43 -1.38 -27.81
CA THR A 794 -1.43 -1.82 -26.41
C THR A 794 -1.71 -0.65 -25.45
N ALA A 795 -1.11 0.52 -25.69
CA ALA A 795 -1.33 1.71 -24.87
C ALA A 795 -2.76 2.25 -24.99
N LEU A 796 -3.32 2.29 -26.20
CA LEU A 796 -4.71 2.70 -26.44
C LEU A 796 -5.69 1.75 -25.74
N LEU A 797 -5.51 0.44 -25.92
CA LEU A 797 -6.36 -0.55 -25.26
C LEU A 797 -6.20 -0.52 -23.73
N SER A 798 -5.00 -0.31 -23.21
CA SER A 798 -4.74 -0.16 -21.77
C SER A 798 -5.49 1.04 -21.17
N PHE A 799 -5.71 2.10 -21.95
CA PHE A 799 -6.47 3.27 -21.53
C PHE A 799 -7.99 3.05 -21.61
N THR A 800 -8.47 2.26 -22.58
CA THR A 800 -9.92 2.01 -22.76
C THR A 800 -10.42 0.82 -21.93
N VAL A 801 -9.56 -0.17 -21.66
CA VAL A 801 -9.91 -1.37 -20.90
C VAL A 801 -9.70 -1.09 -19.42
N GLY A 802 -10.76 -0.63 -18.76
CA GLY A 802 -10.78 -0.38 -17.33
C GLY A 802 -10.60 -1.68 -16.53
N VAL A 803 -9.68 -1.66 -15.56
CA VAL A 803 -9.41 -2.84 -14.72
C VAL A 803 -10.64 -3.24 -13.90
N ASN A 804 -11.54 -2.36 -13.48
CA ASN A 804 -12.75 -2.81 -12.78
C ASN A 804 -13.89 -3.13 -13.75
N GLU A 805 -14.03 -2.36 -14.83
CA GLU A 805 -15.10 -2.48 -15.84
C GLU A 805 -15.15 -3.89 -16.45
N PHE A 806 -13.99 -4.43 -16.84
CA PHE A 806 -13.87 -5.76 -17.43
C PHE A 806 -13.54 -6.85 -16.41
N SER A 807 -14.04 -6.73 -15.19
CA SER A 807 -14.01 -7.77 -14.15
C SER A 807 -15.38 -8.44 -13.97
N LEU A 808 -15.50 -9.41 -13.06
CA LEU A 808 -16.81 -9.92 -12.65
C LEU A 808 -17.51 -9.02 -11.61
N TYR A 809 -16.85 -7.97 -11.11
CA TYR A 809 -17.39 -7.06 -10.10
C TYR A 809 -18.75 -6.48 -10.48
N HIS A 810 -18.89 -5.86 -11.66
CA HIS A 810 -20.14 -5.21 -12.04
C HIS A 810 -21.29 -6.20 -12.22
N PHE A 811 -21.01 -7.38 -12.77
CA PHE A 811 -21.99 -8.46 -12.88
C PHE A 811 -22.51 -8.85 -11.50
N TYR A 812 -21.60 -9.17 -10.58
CA TYR A 812 -21.91 -9.56 -9.22
C TYR A 812 -22.65 -8.46 -8.43
N ARG A 813 -22.14 -7.22 -8.48
CA ARG A 813 -22.77 -6.03 -7.86
C ARG A 813 -24.21 -5.83 -8.32
N ASN A 814 -24.47 -5.93 -9.62
CA ASN A 814 -25.81 -5.69 -10.18
C ASN A 814 -26.79 -6.79 -9.76
N ARG A 815 -26.34 -8.05 -9.68
CA ARG A 815 -27.17 -9.17 -9.19
C ARG A 815 -27.52 -9.01 -7.72
N LEU A 816 -26.56 -8.65 -6.88
CA LEU A 816 -26.81 -8.35 -5.47
C LEU A 816 -27.75 -7.16 -5.28
N THR A 817 -27.52 -6.07 -6.01
CA THR A 817 -28.36 -4.86 -5.96
C THR A 817 -29.81 -5.19 -6.30
N ARG A 818 -30.06 -5.98 -7.35
CA ARG A 818 -31.41 -6.42 -7.72
C ARG A 818 -32.05 -7.31 -6.65
N ALA A 819 -31.30 -8.28 -6.13
CA ALA A 819 -31.82 -9.25 -5.17
C ALA A 819 -32.14 -8.59 -3.83
N TYR A 820 -31.20 -7.83 -3.27
CA TYR A 820 -31.31 -7.25 -1.93
C TYR A 820 -31.87 -5.83 -1.95
N LEU A 821 -31.28 -4.89 -2.69
CA LEU A 821 -31.73 -3.48 -2.66
C LEU A 821 -33.04 -3.26 -3.43
N GLY A 822 -33.25 -4.03 -4.50
CA GLY A 822 -34.52 -4.04 -5.26
C GLY A 822 -35.71 -4.55 -4.45
N ALA A 823 -35.49 -5.47 -3.50
CA ALA A 823 -36.52 -6.02 -2.62
C ALA A 823 -37.23 -4.93 -1.79
N SER A 824 -36.52 -3.86 -1.44
CA SER A 824 -37.07 -2.78 -0.63
C SER A 824 -37.85 -1.72 -1.41
N ARG A 825 -38.03 -1.87 -2.74
CA ARG A 825 -38.87 -0.97 -3.56
C ARG A 825 -40.34 -1.40 -3.54
N LYS A 826 -41.26 -0.44 -3.48
CA LYS A 826 -42.68 -0.68 -3.73
C LYS A 826 -42.90 -1.20 -5.17
N ARG A 827 -43.84 -2.13 -5.34
CA ARG A 827 -44.09 -2.84 -6.62
C ARG A 827 -44.39 -1.88 -7.75
N GLU A 828 -45.36 -1.00 -7.53
CA GLU A 828 -45.83 -0.04 -8.52
C GLU A 828 -44.73 0.94 -8.92
N SER A 829 -43.97 1.44 -7.95
CA SER A 829 -42.88 2.38 -8.20
C SER A 829 -41.75 1.75 -9.02
N ARG A 830 -41.35 0.52 -8.68
CA ARG A 830 -40.29 -0.20 -9.40
C ARG A 830 -40.74 -0.61 -10.79
N LYS A 831 -42.00 -1.03 -10.97
CA LYS A 831 -42.53 -1.44 -12.28
C LYS A 831 -42.52 -0.29 -13.31
N LYS A 832 -42.56 0.97 -12.85
CA LYS A 832 -42.47 2.17 -13.69
C LYS A 832 -41.04 2.53 -14.11
N THR A 833 -40.03 2.10 -13.36
CA THR A 833 -38.62 2.53 -13.55
C THR A 833 -37.67 1.40 -13.92
N ALA A 834 -38.00 0.16 -13.57
CA ALA A 834 -37.21 -1.00 -13.92
C ALA A 834 -37.27 -1.31 -15.41
N ASN A 835 -36.12 -1.65 -15.97
CA ASN A 835 -36.02 -2.14 -17.32
C ASN A 835 -36.65 -3.54 -17.41
N GLU A 836 -37.67 -3.72 -18.24
CA GLU A 836 -38.42 -4.98 -18.34
C GLU A 836 -37.59 -6.14 -18.87
N PHE A 837 -36.59 -5.87 -19.72
CA PHE A 837 -35.75 -6.89 -20.33
C PHE A 837 -34.69 -7.44 -19.36
N THR A 838 -33.96 -6.55 -18.67
CA THR A 838 -32.88 -6.92 -17.75
C THR A 838 -33.35 -7.15 -16.32
N GLY A 839 -34.50 -6.57 -15.95
CA GLY A 839 -35.02 -6.54 -14.60
C GLY A 839 -34.23 -5.64 -13.65
N PHE A 840 -33.29 -4.82 -14.14
CA PHE A 840 -32.52 -3.86 -13.35
C PHE A 840 -33.23 -2.49 -13.26
N ASP A 841 -33.01 -1.78 -12.17
CA ASP A 841 -33.52 -0.42 -11.92
C ASP A 841 -32.41 0.40 -11.25
N ASP A 842 -32.00 1.51 -11.86
CA ASP A 842 -30.96 2.39 -11.30
C ASP A 842 -31.37 2.99 -9.95
N LYS A 843 -32.67 3.05 -9.65
CA LYS A 843 -33.21 3.52 -8.36
C LYS A 843 -33.23 2.43 -7.29
N ASP A 844 -32.82 1.21 -7.60
CA ASP A 844 -32.63 0.16 -6.60
C ASP A 844 -31.46 0.51 -5.65
N ASP A 845 -30.39 1.11 -6.17
CA ASP A 845 -29.19 1.48 -5.42
C ASP A 845 -29.24 2.94 -4.91
N LEU A 846 -28.64 3.19 -3.74
CA LEU A 846 -28.61 4.51 -3.10
C LEU A 846 -27.18 4.87 -2.67
N ALA A 847 -26.81 6.15 -2.75
CA ALA A 847 -25.56 6.63 -2.18
C ALA A 847 -25.53 6.43 -0.66
N ILE A 848 -24.41 5.96 -0.10
CA ILE A 848 -24.26 5.70 1.35
C ILE A 848 -24.44 6.99 2.17
N SER A 849 -24.10 8.15 1.58
CA SER A 849 -24.33 9.47 2.17
C SER A 849 -25.81 9.79 2.47
N ARG A 850 -26.76 9.00 1.95
CA ARG A 850 -28.20 9.17 2.23
C ARG A 850 -28.63 8.66 3.60
N PHE A 851 -27.89 7.78 4.24
CA PHE A 851 -28.26 7.21 5.54
C PHE A 851 -27.87 8.13 6.70
N THR A 852 -28.37 9.37 6.66
CA THR A 852 -28.21 10.40 7.70
C THR A 852 -29.54 11.03 8.09
N THR A 853 -29.68 11.50 9.32
CA THR A 853 -30.87 12.17 9.87
C THR A 853 -31.26 13.38 9.04
N SER A 854 -30.27 14.12 8.53
CA SER A 854 -30.46 15.26 7.62
C SER A 854 -31.21 14.91 6.33
N ARG A 855 -31.18 13.64 5.92
CA ARG A 855 -31.88 13.10 4.75
C ARG A 855 -33.03 12.17 5.10
N GLY A 856 -33.53 12.25 6.33
CA GLY A 856 -34.71 11.51 6.75
C GLY A 856 -34.44 10.13 7.37
N TYR A 857 -33.20 9.67 7.46
CA TYR A 857 -32.88 8.37 8.07
C TYR A 857 -33.07 8.39 9.60
N ALA A 858 -33.55 7.27 10.17
CA ALA A 858 -33.79 7.12 11.62
C ALA A 858 -33.34 5.74 12.16
N GLY A 859 -32.55 5.00 11.37
CA GLY A 859 -32.08 3.66 11.72
C GLY A 859 -30.71 3.62 12.39
N PRO A 860 -30.20 2.42 12.73
CA PRO A 860 -28.84 2.26 13.22
C PRO A 860 -27.82 2.73 12.17
N TYR A 861 -26.78 3.45 12.60
CA TYR A 861 -25.73 3.96 11.74
C TYR A 861 -24.96 2.81 11.07
N PRO A 862 -24.92 2.76 9.72
CA PRO A 862 -24.34 1.64 9.00
C PRO A 862 -22.81 1.73 8.87
N ILE A 863 -22.15 0.60 9.13
CA ILE A 863 -20.72 0.38 8.92
C ILE A 863 -20.57 -0.83 8.01
N ILE A 864 -20.16 -0.61 6.76
CA ILE A 864 -19.88 -1.69 5.82
C ILE A 864 -18.37 -1.91 5.80
N ASN A 865 -17.95 -3.07 6.30
CA ASN A 865 -16.54 -3.42 6.44
C ASN A 865 -16.04 -4.11 5.18
N THR A 866 -14.87 -3.69 4.72
CA THR A 866 -14.17 -4.27 3.58
C THR A 866 -12.70 -4.44 3.94
N THR A 867 -12.00 -5.30 3.22
CA THR A 867 -10.57 -5.47 3.42
C THR A 867 -9.82 -4.64 2.39
N MET A 868 -8.92 -3.79 2.85
CA MET A 868 -7.92 -3.20 1.99
C MET A 868 -6.68 -4.09 1.96
N ASN A 869 -6.36 -4.58 0.77
CA ASN A 869 -5.20 -5.44 0.54
C ASN A 869 -3.91 -4.62 0.50
N SER A 870 -2.90 -5.13 1.19
CA SER A 870 -1.55 -4.58 1.21
C SER A 870 -0.54 -5.71 1.33
N THR A 871 -0.28 -6.42 0.23
CA THR A 871 0.68 -7.53 0.18
C THR A 871 2.14 -7.06 0.12
N THR A 872 2.37 -5.78 -0.21
CA THR A 872 3.71 -5.17 -0.27
C THR A 872 3.93 -4.21 0.89
N VAL A 873 4.02 -4.75 2.10
CA VAL A 873 4.33 -3.95 3.30
C VAL A 873 5.83 -4.07 3.61
N SER A 874 6.48 -2.94 3.84
CA SER A 874 7.90 -2.88 4.23
C SER A 874 8.15 -3.36 5.66
N GLU A 875 7.12 -3.32 6.51
CA GLU A 875 7.21 -3.67 7.91
C GLU A 875 6.99 -5.18 8.12
N LEU A 876 7.90 -5.82 8.88
CA LEU A 876 7.91 -7.27 9.11
C LEU A 876 6.73 -7.76 9.96
N ASP A 877 6.19 -6.92 10.84
CA ASP A 877 5.02 -7.21 11.69
C ASP A 877 3.70 -7.33 10.90
N ARG A 878 3.72 -6.98 9.62
CA ARG A 878 2.55 -6.93 8.73
C ARG A 878 2.63 -7.90 7.55
N GLN A 879 3.74 -8.63 7.42
CA GLN A 879 3.92 -9.59 6.32
C GLN A 879 2.89 -10.73 6.36
N ASP A 880 2.46 -11.15 7.55
CA ASP A 880 1.47 -12.22 7.69
C ASP A 880 0.03 -11.72 7.53
N ARG A 881 -0.24 -10.44 7.84
CA ARG A 881 -1.59 -9.87 7.78
C ARG A 881 -2.01 -9.51 6.36
N MET A 882 -1.08 -8.91 5.60
CA MET A 882 -1.27 -8.46 4.20
C MET A 882 -2.54 -7.60 3.93
N ALA A 883 -3.19 -7.07 4.96
CA ALA A 883 -4.49 -6.41 4.88
C ALA A 883 -4.80 -5.51 6.09
N GLU A 884 -5.74 -4.58 5.93
CA GLU A 884 -6.27 -3.70 6.98
C GLU A 884 -7.78 -3.46 6.78
N SER A 885 -8.47 -3.09 7.88
CA SER A 885 -9.88 -2.67 7.84
C SER A 885 -10.07 -1.40 7.00
N PHE A 886 -10.96 -1.47 6.01
CA PHE A 886 -11.45 -0.31 5.26
C PHE A 886 -12.96 -0.22 5.42
N ILE A 887 -13.45 0.92 5.85
CA ILE A 887 -14.88 1.13 6.12
C ILE A 887 -15.54 2.05 5.11
N PHE A 888 -16.80 1.75 4.82
CA PHE A 888 -17.74 2.67 4.21
C PHE A 888 -18.82 3.04 5.23
N THR A 889 -18.93 4.34 5.54
CA THR A 889 -19.97 4.88 6.42
C THR A 889 -20.66 6.09 5.78
N PRO A 890 -21.82 6.55 6.27
CA PRO A 890 -22.52 7.72 5.73
C PRO A 890 -21.73 9.02 5.78
N LYS A 891 -20.87 9.23 6.79
CA LYS A 891 -20.10 10.47 6.96
C LYS A 891 -18.69 10.39 6.39
N PHE A 892 -18.01 9.26 6.55
CA PHE A 892 -16.65 9.09 6.03
C PHE A 892 -16.31 7.67 5.57
N CYS A 893 -15.33 7.56 4.69
CA CYS A 893 -14.78 6.31 4.19
C CYS A 893 -13.25 6.33 4.30
N GLY A 894 -12.64 5.18 4.58
CA GLY A 894 -11.20 5.11 4.72
C GLY A 894 -10.69 3.97 5.60
N TYR A 895 -9.43 4.10 5.98
CA TYR A 895 -8.67 3.12 6.76
C TYR A 895 -7.66 3.77 7.70
N ASP A 896 -7.14 2.98 8.63
CA ASP A 896 -6.10 3.41 9.57
C ASP A 896 -5.09 2.30 9.89
N PHE A 897 -3.81 2.49 9.52
CA PHE A 897 -2.71 1.60 9.93
C PHE A 897 -1.90 2.13 11.13
N SER A 898 -2.32 3.23 11.78
CA SER A 898 -1.52 3.85 12.85
C SER A 898 -1.51 3.05 14.16
N THR A 899 -2.53 2.22 14.40
CA THR A 899 -2.73 1.48 15.66
C THR A 899 -1.77 0.30 15.86
N THR A 900 -1.08 -0.16 14.81
CA THR A 900 -0.39 -1.47 14.80
C THR A 900 1.12 -1.38 14.62
N ARG A 901 1.73 -0.24 14.97
CA ARG A 901 3.11 0.04 14.59
C ARG A 901 4.13 -0.41 15.64
N SER A 902 5.07 -1.26 15.24
CA SER A 902 6.37 -1.37 15.89
C SER A 902 7.18 -0.10 15.64
N ALA A 903 7.83 0.47 16.67
CA ALA A 903 8.65 1.70 16.72
C ALA A 903 9.68 1.95 15.58
N ALA A 904 9.81 1.07 14.59
CA ALA A 904 10.71 1.21 13.46
C ALA A 904 10.19 2.22 12.41
N GLY A 905 11.04 3.19 12.05
CA GLY A 905 10.76 4.34 11.20
C GLY A 905 10.17 4.04 9.82
N SER A 906 9.07 4.71 9.45
CA SER A 906 8.61 4.83 8.07
C SER A 906 9.53 5.79 7.33
N SER A 907 10.23 5.29 6.31
CA SER A 907 11.13 6.08 5.47
C SER A 907 10.42 7.07 4.54
N THR A 908 9.08 7.00 4.42
CA THR A 908 8.32 7.73 3.40
C THR A 908 7.71 9.04 3.89
N GLY A 909 7.59 9.25 5.21
CA GLY A 909 7.02 10.48 5.77
C GLY A 909 5.55 10.73 5.43
N VAL A 910 4.81 9.71 4.99
CA VAL A 910 3.37 9.79 4.65
C VAL A 910 2.55 9.23 5.81
N PHE A 911 1.50 9.94 6.24
CA PHE A 911 0.55 9.48 7.27
C PHE A 911 0.00 8.10 6.94
N GLN A 912 -0.10 7.19 7.91
CA GLN A 912 -0.52 5.79 7.68
C GLN A 912 -2.03 5.57 7.80
N TYR A 913 -2.81 6.65 7.91
CA TYR A 913 -4.26 6.66 7.86
C TYR A 913 -4.74 7.39 6.61
N GLY A 914 -5.99 7.19 6.25
CA GLY A 914 -6.64 7.94 5.19
C GLY A 914 -8.15 7.88 5.25
N TYR A 915 -8.77 8.77 6.03
CA TYR A 915 -10.21 8.98 5.96
C TYR A 915 -10.57 10.22 5.15
N ARG A 916 -11.70 10.10 4.44
CA ARG A 916 -12.33 11.13 3.61
C ARG A 916 -13.80 11.24 3.94
N GLU A 917 -14.35 12.44 3.81
CA GLU A 917 -15.80 12.60 3.80
C GLU A 917 -16.41 11.71 2.69
N THR A 918 -17.52 11.05 2.99
CA THR A 918 -18.16 10.12 2.06
C THR A 918 -18.65 10.86 0.82
N ILE A 919 -19.17 12.07 0.99
CA ILE A 919 -19.56 12.93 -0.14
C ILE A 919 -18.29 13.34 -0.91
N GLY A 920 -18.27 13.04 -2.20
CA GLY A 920 -17.13 13.30 -3.08
C GLY A 920 -16.03 12.23 -3.06
N TYR A 921 -16.11 11.21 -2.20
CA TYR A 921 -15.18 10.07 -2.23
C TYR A 921 -15.60 9.08 -3.32
N SER A 922 -14.67 8.70 -4.20
CA SER A 922 -14.90 7.83 -5.39
C SER A 922 -15.87 8.39 -6.44
N GLU A 923 -16.97 9.01 -6.03
CA GLU A 923 -18.05 9.55 -6.85
C GLU A 923 -18.59 10.86 -6.23
N PRO A 924 -19.27 11.74 -6.99
CA PRO A 924 -19.73 13.03 -6.48
C PRO A 924 -20.63 12.95 -5.23
N ASN A 925 -21.54 11.97 -5.19
CA ASN A 925 -22.45 11.76 -4.05
C ASN A 925 -21.90 10.77 -3.01
N GLY A 926 -20.66 10.31 -3.21
CA GLY A 926 -20.07 9.19 -2.48
C GLY A 926 -20.42 7.83 -3.08
N PRO A 927 -19.76 6.75 -2.64
CA PRO A 927 -20.02 5.40 -3.12
C PRO A 927 -21.47 4.99 -2.83
N THR A 928 -22.01 4.14 -3.71
CA THR A 928 -23.33 3.54 -3.48
C THR A 928 -23.27 2.37 -2.50
N ILE A 929 -24.38 2.12 -1.82
CA ILE A 929 -24.50 1.01 -0.86
C ILE A 929 -24.36 -0.34 -1.57
N GLY A 930 -24.89 -0.47 -2.79
CA GLY A 930 -24.69 -1.65 -3.63
C GLY A 930 -23.22 -1.90 -3.96
N SER A 931 -22.46 -0.83 -4.21
CA SER A 931 -21.02 -0.94 -4.46
C SER A 931 -20.26 -1.39 -3.21
N ALA A 932 -20.53 -0.80 -2.04
CA ALA A 932 -19.89 -1.21 -0.79
C ALA A 932 -20.28 -2.62 -0.36
N MET A 933 -21.55 -2.99 -0.51
CA MET A 933 -22.07 -4.34 -0.26
C MET A 933 -21.36 -5.37 -1.14
N ALA A 934 -21.21 -5.10 -2.44
CA ALA A 934 -20.51 -5.99 -3.36
C ALA A 934 -19.02 -6.11 -3.06
N ILE A 935 -18.33 -5.01 -2.72
CA ILE A 935 -16.92 -5.09 -2.32
C ILE A 935 -16.78 -5.88 -1.01
N SER A 936 -17.68 -5.66 -0.05
CA SER A 936 -17.69 -6.38 1.24
C SER A 936 -17.92 -7.88 1.09
N GLY A 937 -18.61 -8.34 0.02
CA GLY A 937 -18.83 -9.75 -0.30
C GLY A 937 -17.93 -10.34 -1.38
N ALA A 938 -16.88 -9.62 -1.79
CA ALA A 938 -15.97 -10.04 -2.86
C ALA A 938 -14.96 -11.12 -2.40
N ALA A 939 -15.48 -12.28 -2.01
CA ALA A 939 -14.71 -13.38 -1.39
C ALA A 939 -13.63 -13.94 -2.32
N VAL A 940 -13.87 -13.93 -3.63
CA VAL A 940 -12.88 -14.39 -4.63
C VAL A 940 -12.20 -13.21 -5.30
N ASN A 941 -10.92 -13.02 -5.00
CA ASN A 941 -10.13 -11.92 -5.52
C ASN A 941 -8.63 -12.29 -5.63
N PRO A 942 -7.82 -11.67 -6.51
CA PRO A 942 -6.38 -11.97 -6.58
C PRO A 942 -5.61 -11.62 -5.29
N SER A 943 -6.06 -10.61 -4.55
CA SER A 943 -5.58 -10.32 -3.20
C SER A 943 -6.71 -10.57 -2.20
N MET A 944 -6.43 -11.38 -1.17
CA MET A 944 -7.38 -11.85 -0.16
C MET A 944 -6.80 -11.74 1.26
N GLY A 945 -6.13 -10.61 1.55
CA GLY A 945 -5.45 -10.41 2.84
C GLY A 945 -4.48 -11.54 3.16
N TYR A 946 -4.62 -12.13 4.34
CA TYR A 946 -3.75 -13.21 4.82
C TYR A 946 -3.85 -14.52 4.01
N HIS A 947 -4.88 -14.67 3.17
CA HIS A 947 -5.03 -15.78 2.22
C HIS A 947 -4.35 -15.52 0.87
N SER A 948 -3.70 -14.37 0.69
CA SER A 948 -3.07 -14.01 -0.58
C SER A 948 -1.91 -14.95 -0.92
N SER A 949 -1.96 -15.54 -2.12
CA SER A 949 -0.86 -16.34 -2.67
C SER A 949 -0.58 -15.90 -4.12
N ALA A 950 0.70 -15.80 -4.50
CA ALA A 950 1.06 -15.41 -5.87
C ALA A 950 0.52 -16.39 -6.95
N PRO A 951 0.56 -17.72 -6.75
CA PRO A 951 -0.04 -18.68 -7.69
C PRO A 951 -1.56 -18.50 -7.87
N THR A 952 -2.31 -18.34 -6.77
CA THR A 952 -3.77 -18.16 -6.83
C THR A 952 -4.11 -16.82 -7.46
N ALA A 953 -3.39 -15.75 -7.09
CA ALA A 953 -3.55 -14.41 -7.68
C ALA A 953 -3.37 -14.42 -9.20
N PHE A 954 -2.34 -15.13 -9.68
CA PHE A 954 -2.07 -15.30 -11.10
C PHE A 954 -3.25 -15.96 -11.81
N LEU A 955 -3.74 -17.11 -11.31
CA LEU A 955 -4.84 -17.85 -11.94
C LEU A 955 -6.15 -17.06 -11.91
N LEU A 956 -6.53 -16.47 -10.78
CA LEU A 956 -7.76 -15.68 -10.65
C LEU A 956 -7.76 -14.45 -11.56
N THR A 957 -6.63 -13.75 -11.67
CA THR A 957 -6.49 -12.58 -12.55
C THR A 957 -6.64 -12.99 -14.01
N LEU A 958 -5.96 -14.05 -14.39
CA LEU A 958 -5.92 -14.58 -15.75
C LEU A 958 -7.31 -15.03 -16.21
N PHE A 959 -8.01 -15.82 -15.41
CA PHE A 959 -9.38 -16.24 -15.71
C PHE A 959 -10.43 -15.18 -15.37
N ASN A 960 -10.00 -13.97 -15.02
CA ASN A 960 -10.84 -12.84 -14.65
C ASN A 960 -11.87 -13.16 -13.56
N VAL A 961 -11.54 -14.10 -12.68
CA VAL A 961 -12.36 -14.46 -11.53
C VAL A 961 -11.98 -13.57 -10.37
N ARG A 962 -12.44 -12.31 -10.48
CA ARG A 962 -12.12 -11.25 -9.51
C ARG A 962 -13.33 -10.39 -9.25
N LEU A 963 -13.72 -10.36 -7.98
CA LEU A 963 -14.88 -9.63 -7.48
C LEU A 963 -14.47 -8.35 -6.74
N GLY A 964 -13.19 -8.20 -6.37
CA GLY A 964 -12.68 -7.01 -5.69
C GLY A 964 -12.60 -5.80 -6.62
N LYS A 965 -12.28 -4.64 -6.04
CA LYS A 965 -12.26 -3.36 -6.77
C LYS A 965 -11.01 -2.55 -6.43
N TRP A 966 -10.35 -2.02 -7.45
CA TRP A 966 -9.35 -0.95 -7.29
C TRP A 966 -10.03 0.41 -7.14
N ILE A 967 -9.81 1.13 -6.05
CA ILE A 967 -10.44 2.43 -5.79
C ILE A 967 -9.39 3.49 -5.48
N GLY A 968 -9.70 4.77 -5.76
CA GLY A 968 -8.82 5.88 -5.48
C GLY A 968 -8.35 5.90 -4.02
N ASN A 969 -7.04 5.96 -3.79
CA ASN A 969 -6.48 5.91 -2.45
C ASN A 969 -6.86 7.18 -1.66
N PRO A 970 -7.58 7.08 -0.53
CA PRO A 970 -7.99 8.24 0.25
C PRO A 970 -6.81 9.12 0.70
N ARG A 971 -5.58 8.60 0.80
CA ARG A 971 -4.41 9.42 1.17
C ARG A 971 -3.90 10.32 0.06
N LEU A 972 -4.10 9.94 -1.20
CA LEU A 972 -3.41 10.53 -2.35
C LEU A 972 -4.35 11.36 -3.23
N GLY A 973 -3.88 11.76 -4.42
CA GLY A 973 -4.56 12.73 -5.26
C GLY A 973 -5.76 12.16 -6.01
N LYS A 974 -5.78 10.85 -6.26
CA LYS A 974 -6.84 10.18 -7.03
C LYS A 974 -8.03 9.65 -6.21
N TRP A 975 -8.17 10.03 -4.93
CA TRP A 975 -9.25 9.56 -4.03
C TRP A 975 -10.69 9.78 -4.52
N LYS A 976 -10.91 10.75 -5.42
CA LYS A 976 -12.22 11.02 -6.04
C LYS A 976 -12.53 10.12 -7.24
N ARG A 977 -11.66 9.17 -7.59
CA ARG A 977 -11.83 8.26 -8.73
C ARG A 977 -12.28 6.90 -8.25
N SER A 978 -13.33 6.38 -8.89
CA SER A 978 -13.83 5.02 -8.69
C SER A 978 -12.91 3.96 -9.27
N ASP A 979 -12.19 4.28 -10.35
CA ASP A 979 -11.44 3.32 -11.15
C ASP A 979 -10.09 3.89 -11.62
N PRO A 980 -9.06 3.03 -11.80
CA PRO A 980 -7.79 3.43 -12.39
C PRO A 980 -7.90 3.95 -13.83
N GLU A 981 -7.15 5.03 -14.12
CA GLU A 981 -7.08 5.65 -15.47
C GLU A 981 -6.35 4.77 -16.49
N VAL A 982 -5.48 3.86 -16.04
CA VAL A 982 -4.71 2.95 -16.91
C VAL A 982 -4.86 1.54 -16.35
N GLY A 983 -5.61 0.69 -17.03
CA GLY A 983 -6.01 -0.63 -16.52
C GLY A 983 -4.86 -1.63 -16.47
N LEU A 984 -4.00 -1.66 -17.50
CA LEU A 984 -2.95 -2.68 -17.64
C LEU A 984 -1.99 -2.73 -16.44
N GLY A 985 -1.60 -1.57 -15.91
CA GLY A 985 -0.70 -1.52 -14.75
C GLY A 985 -1.29 -2.23 -13.54
N TYR A 986 -2.58 -2.03 -13.27
CA TYR A 986 -3.29 -2.65 -12.15
C TYR A 986 -3.61 -4.13 -12.40
N LEU A 987 -3.86 -4.51 -13.66
CA LEU A 987 -4.00 -5.92 -14.05
C LEU A 987 -2.69 -6.70 -13.80
N ILE A 988 -1.53 -6.09 -14.10
CA ILE A 988 -0.22 -6.69 -13.78
C ILE A 988 -0.01 -6.76 -12.26
N TYR A 989 -0.45 -5.76 -11.50
CA TYR A 989 -0.40 -5.81 -10.04
C TYR A 989 -1.22 -6.97 -9.48
N ASP A 990 -2.44 -7.19 -9.99
CA ASP A 990 -3.28 -8.33 -9.63
C ASP A 990 -2.60 -9.67 -10.02
N LEU A 991 -2.05 -9.77 -11.23
CA LEU A 991 -1.36 -10.98 -11.73
C LEU A 991 -0.15 -11.35 -10.87
N LEU A 992 0.54 -10.36 -10.31
CA LEU A 992 1.68 -10.53 -9.41
C LEU A 992 1.27 -10.68 -7.94
N GLY A 993 -0.01 -10.61 -7.60
CA GLY A 993 -0.51 -10.63 -6.21
C GLY A 993 0.00 -9.44 -5.39
N LYS A 994 0.21 -8.28 -6.01
CA LYS A 994 0.85 -7.10 -5.39
C LYS A 994 -0.15 -5.96 -5.18
N SER A 995 -0.27 -5.50 -3.94
CA SER A 995 -1.01 -4.31 -3.55
C SER A 995 -0.18 -3.45 -2.59
N ASP A 996 -0.18 -2.13 -2.80
CA ASP A 996 0.64 -1.15 -2.06
C ASP A 996 -0.19 0.08 -1.70
N ILE A 997 -0.25 0.40 -0.41
CA ILE A 997 -0.98 1.54 0.16
C ILE A 997 -0.36 2.90 -0.20
N ASN A 998 0.84 2.92 -0.79
CA ASN A 998 1.52 4.13 -1.26
C ASN A 998 1.22 4.45 -2.74
N LYS A 999 0.33 3.70 -3.39
CA LYS A 999 -0.10 3.93 -4.79
C LYS A 999 -1.37 4.77 -4.85
N GLU A 1000 -1.59 5.44 -5.99
CA GLU A 1000 -2.76 6.30 -6.21
C GLU A 1000 -4.11 5.56 -6.09
N TYR A 1001 -4.11 4.23 -6.17
CA TYR A 1001 -5.27 3.37 -6.01
C TYR A 1001 -4.93 2.22 -5.05
N VAL A 1002 -5.92 1.79 -4.27
CA VAL A 1002 -5.84 0.66 -3.33
C VAL A 1002 -6.82 -0.44 -3.77
N SER A 1003 -6.47 -1.70 -3.48
CA SER A 1003 -7.30 -2.86 -3.83
C SER A 1003 -8.18 -3.25 -2.64
N LEU A 1004 -9.49 -3.22 -2.83
CA LEU A 1004 -10.48 -3.64 -1.83
C LEU A 1004 -11.10 -5.00 -2.18
N SER A 1005 -11.35 -5.81 -1.16
CA SER A 1005 -11.98 -7.14 -1.25
C SER A 1005 -12.92 -7.39 -0.07
N ASP A 1006 -13.43 -8.63 0.04
CA ASP A 1006 -14.31 -9.06 1.12
C ASP A 1006 -13.80 -8.65 2.52
N GLY A 1007 -14.71 -8.16 3.37
CA GLY A 1007 -14.36 -7.77 4.75
C GLY A 1007 -13.85 -8.94 5.60
N GLY A 1008 -14.25 -10.17 5.27
CA GLY A 1008 -13.85 -11.41 5.91
C GLY A 1008 -12.37 -11.75 5.76
N HIS A 1009 -11.69 -11.20 4.73
CA HIS A 1009 -10.23 -11.31 4.60
C HIS A 1009 -9.47 -10.54 5.71
N PHE A 1010 -10.16 -9.71 6.49
CA PHE A 1010 -9.63 -9.03 7.66
C PHE A 1010 -10.41 -9.38 8.94
N ASP A 1011 -11.69 -9.04 9.02
CA ASP A 1011 -12.56 -9.33 10.15
C ASP A 1011 -13.89 -9.88 9.63
N ASN A 1012 -14.05 -11.21 9.66
CA ASN A 1012 -15.27 -11.85 9.21
C ASN A 1012 -16.46 -11.66 10.17
N MET A 1013 -16.20 -11.25 11.42
CA MET A 1013 -17.24 -11.05 12.44
C MET A 1013 -17.91 -9.68 12.33
N GLY A 1014 -17.24 -8.68 11.74
CA GLY A 1014 -17.72 -7.30 11.65
C GLY A 1014 -17.76 -6.59 13.01
N VAL A 1015 -16.94 -7.02 13.97
CA VAL A 1015 -16.91 -6.49 15.34
C VAL A 1015 -15.72 -5.57 15.57
N TYR A 1016 -14.63 -5.72 14.82
CA TYR A 1016 -13.40 -4.95 14.98
C TYR A 1016 -13.64 -3.43 15.00
N GLU A 1017 -14.48 -2.94 14.07
CA GLU A 1017 -14.82 -1.52 13.97
C GLU A 1017 -15.81 -1.03 15.03
N LEU A 1018 -16.59 -1.93 15.65
CA LEU A 1018 -17.40 -1.62 16.83
C LEU A 1018 -16.54 -1.50 18.09
N ILE A 1019 -15.51 -2.35 18.22
CA ILE A 1019 -14.52 -2.28 19.30
C ILE A 1019 -13.69 -0.99 19.20
N ARG A 1020 -13.30 -0.59 17.98
CA ARG A 1020 -12.64 0.71 17.71
C ARG A 1020 -13.47 1.89 18.21
N ARG A 1021 -14.81 1.79 18.09
CA ARG A 1021 -15.80 2.79 18.53
C ARG A 1021 -16.18 2.70 20.01
N ARG A 1022 -15.57 1.79 20.77
CA ARG A 1022 -15.80 1.60 22.21
C ARG A 1022 -17.27 1.28 22.55
N CYS A 1023 -17.95 0.50 21.72
CA CYS A 1023 -19.32 0.05 22.02
C CYS A 1023 -19.37 -0.70 23.36
N SER A 1024 -20.30 -0.33 24.23
CA SER A 1024 -20.49 -0.92 25.56
C SER A 1024 -21.28 -2.24 25.50
N TYR A 1025 -22.05 -2.43 24.43
CA TYR A 1025 -22.80 -3.65 24.16
C TYR A 1025 -22.70 -4.01 22.68
N ILE A 1026 -22.25 -5.22 22.39
CA ILE A 1026 -22.14 -5.75 21.01
C ILE A 1026 -22.90 -7.07 20.94
N MET A 1027 -23.86 -7.16 20.02
CA MET A 1027 -24.46 -8.43 19.63
C MET A 1027 -23.87 -8.88 18.30
N LEU A 1028 -23.12 -9.98 18.31
CA LEU A 1028 -22.53 -10.61 17.14
C LEU A 1028 -23.38 -11.80 16.72
N CYS A 1029 -23.88 -11.78 15.50
CA CYS A 1029 -24.56 -12.90 14.86
C CYS A 1029 -23.63 -13.53 13.83
N ASP A 1030 -23.02 -14.65 14.22
CA ASP A 1030 -22.07 -15.41 13.43
C ASP A 1030 -22.74 -16.58 12.69
N ALA A 1031 -22.75 -16.45 11.37
CA ALA A 1031 -23.16 -17.46 10.41
C ALA A 1031 -22.03 -17.87 9.45
N GLU A 1032 -20.77 -17.68 9.85
CA GLU A 1032 -19.59 -18.25 9.19
C GLU A 1032 -19.60 -19.78 9.24
N GLU A 1033 -18.90 -20.40 8.31
CA GLU A 1033 -18.79 -21.85 8.28
C GLU A 1033 -17.73 -22.29 9.25
N ASP A 1034 -18.06 -23.29 10.05
CA ASP A 1034 -17.10 -23.84 10.99
C ASP A 1034 -17.37 -25.32 11.22
N SER A 1035 -17.22 -26.17 10.19
CA SER A 1035 -17.43 -27.62 10.32
C SER A 1035 -16.55 -28.29 11.41
N GLY A 1036 -15.46 -27.62 11.82
CA GLY A 1036 -14.42 -28.04 12.76
C GLY A 1036 -14.60 -27.60 14.22
N PRO A 1037 -15.78 -27.15 14.65
CA PRO A 1037 -16.03 -26.06 15.63
C PRO A 1037 -14.77 -25.38 16.19
N THR A 1038 -13.97 -24.76 15.33
CA THR A 1038 -12.69 -24.14 15.67
C THR A 1038 -12.83 -22.69 16.12
N PHE A 1039 -13.92 -22.03 15.74
CA PHE A 1039 -14.20 -20.61 15.98
C PHE A 1039 -13.08 -19.69 15.47
N GLU A 1040 -12.51 -20.00 14.30
CA GLU A 1040 -11.36 -19.27 13.74
C GLU A 1040 -11.63 -17.77 13.60
N GLY A 1041 -12.80 -17.38 13.07
CA GLY A 1041 -13.20 -15.99 12.92
C GLY A 1041 -13.20 -15.20 14.24
N LEU A 1042 -13.79 -15.78 15.30
CA LEU A 1042 -13.79 -15.20 16.64
C LEU A 1042 -12.37 -15.14 17.22
N ALA A 1043 -11.58 -16.21 17.09
CA ALA A 1043 -10.21 -16.25 17.59
C ALA A 1043 -9.29 -15.22 16.88
N ASN A 1044 -9.50 -15.01 15.58
CA ASN A 1044 -8.83 -13.97 14.80
C ASN A 1044 -9.21 -12.57 15.28
N LEU A 1045 -10.49 -12.31 15.50
CA LEU A 1045 -10.98 -11.05 16.05
C LEU A 1045 -10.34 -10.74 17.41
N VAL A 1046 -10.39 -11.68 18.36
CA VAL A 1046 -9.83 -11.50 19.71
C VAL A 1046 -8.34 -11.16 19.66
N ARG A 1047 -7.56 -11.91 18.87
CA ARG A 1047 -6.12 -11.65 18.68
C ARG A 1047 -5.85 -10.27 18.10
N ARG A 1048 -6.62 -9.84 17.11
CA ARG A 1048 -6.45 -8.54 16.45
C ARG A 1048 -6.81 -7.38 17.38
N CYS A 1049 -7.96 -7.46 18.08
CA CYS A 1049 -8.37 -6.43 19.05
C CYS A 1049 -7.36 -6.26 20.18
N ARG A 1050 -6.75 -7.36 20.65
CA ARG A 1050 -5.66 -7.32 21.63
C ARG A 1050 -4.43 -6.59 21.10
N ILE A 1051 -3.95 -6.94 19.90
CA ILE A 1051 -2.72 -6.37 19.35
C ILE A 1051 -2.91 -4.89 18.96
N ASP A 1052 -4.06 -4.56 18.38
CA ASP A 1052 -4.25 -3.26 17.73
C ASP A 1052 -4.84 -2.20 18.68
N PHE A 1053 -5.68 -2.62 19.62
CA PHE A 1053 -6.39 -1.69 20.53
C PHE A 1053 -6.07 -1.92 22.00
N GLY A 1054 -5.27 -2.95 22.34
CA GLY A 1054 -5.07 -3.39 23.72
C GLY A 1054 -6.33 -3.91 24.40
N VAL A 1055 -7.35 -4.31 23.63
CA VAL A 1055 -8.65 -4.75 24.15
C VAL A 1055 -8.63 -6.24 24.37
N GLU A 1056 -8.94 -6.66 25.60
CA GLU A 1056 -9.11 -8.08 25.94
C GLU A 1056 -10.59 -8.47 25.85
N ILE A 1057 -10.86 -9.64 25.26
CA ILE A 1057 -12.21 -10.20 25.14
C ILE A 1057 -12.19 -11.58 25.80
N GLU A 1058 -12.94 -11.72 26.87
CA GLU A 1058 -13.11 -12.99 27.60
C GLU A 1058 -14.48 -13.57 27.30
N ILE A 1059 -14.52 -14.74 26.68
CA ILE A 1059 -15.76 -15.43 26.32
C ILE A 1059 -15.59 -16.94 26.45
N ASN A 1060 -16.54 -17.60 27.12
CA ASN A 1060 -16.57 -19.05 27.21
C ASN A 1060 -17.44 -19.62 26.07
N ILE A 1061 -16.80 -20.37 25.16
CA ILE A 1061 -17.42 -20.97 23.98
C ILE A 1061 -17.79 -22.45 24.17
N ASP A 1062 -17.42 -23.09 25.29
CA ASP A 1062 -17.69 -24.51 25.54
C ASP A 1062 -19.16 -24.93 25.28
N PRO A 1063 -20.18 -24.10 25.62
CA PRO A 1063 -21.58 -24.44 25.33
C PRO A 1063 -21.94 -24.56 23.84
N LEU A 1064 -21.12 -23.97 22.95
CA LEU A 1064 -21.31 -23.96 21.49
C LEU A 1064 -20.59 -25.12 20.78
N ILE A 1065 -19.80 -25.93 21.49
CA ILE A 1065 -19.05 -27.04 20.89
C ILE A 1065 -19.96 -28.27 20.78
N TRP A 1066 -20.38 -28.64 19.56
CA TRP A 1066 -21.28 -29.79 19.37
C TRP A 1066 -20.56 -31.14 19.38
N ARG A 1067 -19.28 -31.21 18.98
CA ARG A 1067 -18.51 -32.48 18.95
C ARG A 1067 -18.30 -33.11 20.31
N THR A 1068 -18.42 -32.34 21.40
CA THR A 1068 -18.36 -32.85 22.77
C THR A 1068 -19.68 -33.46 23.25
N THR A 1069 -20.73 -33.42 22.42
CA THR A 1069 -22.05 -33.95 22.76
C THR A 1069 -22.32 -35.25 22.01
N SER A 1070 -22.97 -36.21 22.68
CA SER A 1070 -23.39 -37.47 22.07
C SER A 1070 -24.45 -37.30 20.98
N THR A 1071 -25.13 -36.14 20.95
CA THR A 1071 -26.23 -35.82 20.04
C THR A 1071 -25.79 -35.01 18.81
N GLY A 1072 -24.54 -34.57 18.76
CA GLY A 1072 -24.05 -33.66 17.71
C GLY A 1072 -24.70 -32.28 17.73
N ARG A 1073 -25.30 -31.88 18.86
CA ARG A 1073 -26.05 -30.62 19.03
C ARG A 1073 -25.43 -29.77 20.14
N THR A 1074 -25.48 -28.45 19.97
CA THR A 1074 -25.01 -27.48 20.95
C THR A 1074 -25.97 -27.35 22.14
N LYS A 1075 -25.46 -26.90 23.30
CA LYS A 1075 -26.31 -26.68 24.49
C LYS A 1075 -27.17 -25.42 24.37
N THR A 1076 -26.70 -24.46 23.60
CA THR A 1076 -27.30 -23.13 23.38
C THR A 1076 -26.77 -22.60 22.05
N HIS A 1077 -27.51 -21.67 21.44
CA HIS A 1077 -27.02 -20.90 20.29
C HIS A 1077 -26.23 -19.66 20.71
N ILE A 1078 -26.42 -19.21 21.95
CA ILE A 1078 -25.92 -17.94 22.45
C ILE A 1078 -25.03 -18.14 23.67
N VAL A 1079 -23.88 -17.47 23.65
CA VAL A 1079 -23.01 -17.28 24.82
C VAL A 1079 -22.71 -15.80 24.99
N SER A 1080 -22.14 -15.45 26.13
CA SER A 1080 -21.90 -14.06 26.48
C SER A 1080 -20.53 -13.90 27.14
N GLY A 1081 -19.83 -12.84 26.77
CA GLY A 1081 -18.48 -12.52 27.22
C GLY A 1081 -18.34 -11.07 27.65
N ASN A 1082 -17.17 -10.76 28.17
CA ASN A 1082 -16.80 -9.43 28.64
C ASN A 1082 -15.71 -8.85 27.73
N ILE A 1083 -15.82 -7.55 27.45
CA ILE A 1083 -14.84 -6.77 26.69
C ILE A 1083 -14.19 -5.78 27.67
N TYR A 1084 -12.88 -5.84 27.80
CA TYR A 1084 -12.12 -4.95 28.67
C TYR A 1084 -11.38 -3.92 27.82
N TYR A 1085 -11.89 -2.69 27.84
CA TYR A 1085 -11.25 -1.56 27.18
C TYR A 1085 -10.16 -0.95 28.07
N PRO A 1086 -9.00 -0.57 27.52
CA PRO A 1086 -7.94 0.06 28.30
C PRO A 1086 -8.41 1.33 29.03
N GLY A 1087 -8.09 1.41 30.33
CA GLY A 1087 -8.42 2.58 31.16
C GLY A 1087 -9.87 2.63 31.64
N ILE A 1088 -10.61 1.52 31.59
CA ILE A 1088 -12.00 1.43 32.04
C ILE A 1088 -12.16 0.28 33.03
N ASP A 1089 -12.71 0.57 34.20
CA ASP A 1089 -12.92 -0.44 35.24
C ASP A 1089 -14.12 -1.35 34.94
N LYS A 1090 -15.17 -0.81 34.32
CA LYS A 1090 -16.39 -1.56 34.01
C LYS A 1090 -16.27 -2.25 32.63
N PRO A 1091 -16.37 -3.59 32.55
CA PRO A 1091 -16.33 -4.28 31.27
C PRO A 1091 -17.60 -4.01 30.45
N ALA A 1092 -17.40 -3.95 29.14
CA ALA A 1092 -18.46 -3.96 28.13
C ALA A 1092 -18.89 -5.40 27.84
N ARG A 1093 -20.04 -5.57 27.17
CA ARG A 1093 -20.67 -6.88 26.94
C ARG A 1093 -20.59 -7.31 25.48
N LEU A 1094 -20.14 -8.54 25.25
CA LEU A 1094 -20.27 -9.23 23.96
C LEU A 1094 -21.33 -10.34 24.09
N VAL A 1095 -22.36 -10.31 23.27
CA VAL A 1095 -23.31 -11.41 23.08
C VAL A 1095 -22.99 -12.08 21.76
N TYR A 1096 -22.59 -13.35 21.82
CA TYR A 1096 -22.17 -14.13 20.66
C TYR A 1096 -23.23 -15.17 20.33
N LEU A 1097 -23.88 -14.98 19.18
CA LEU A 1097 -24.87 -15.88 18.62
C LEU A 1097 -24.22 -16.66 17.47
N LYS A 1098 -24.19 -17.99 17.54
CA LYS A 1098 -23.63 -18.85 16.50
C LYS A 1098 -24.73 -19.59 15.73
N SER A 1099 -24.57 -19.74 14.41
CA SER A 1099 -25.34 -20.66 13.59
C SER A 1099 -25.04 -22.11 13.98
N SER A 1100 -25.76 -22.62 14.95
CA SER A 1100 -25.65 -24.01 15.44
C SER A 1100 -27.03 -24.61 15.62
N LEU A 1101 -27.11 -25.93 15.72
CA LEU A 1101 -28.32 -26.63 16.14
C LEU A 1101 -28.26 -26.93 17.63
N SER A 1102 -29.35 -26.70 18.33
CA SER A 1102 -29.64 -27.13 19.69
C SER A 1102 -30.70 -28.24 19.65
N SER A 1103 -31.50 -28.40 20.71
CA SER A 1103 -32.63 -29.33 20.77
C SER A 1103 -33.98 -28.60 20.83
N GLN A 1104 -34.03 -27.32 20.46
CA GLN A 1104 -35.19 -26.44 20.62
C GLN A 1104 -35.78 -25.94 19.30
N GLU A 1105 -35.25 -26.41 18.17
CA GLU A 1105 -35.64 -25.98 16.82
C GLU A 1105 -37.02 -26.52 16.45
N SER A 1106 -37.67 -25.82 15.52
CA SER A 1106 -38.91 -26.28 14.93
C SER A 1106 -38.77 -27.58 14.14
N VAL A 1107 -39.92 -28.21 13.87
CA VAL A 1107 -40.02 -29.52 13.21
C VAL A 1107 -39.42 -29.50 11.80
N ASP A 1108 -39.65 -28.43 11.04
CA ASP A 1108 -39.12 -28.22 9.68
C ASP A 1108 -37.59 -28.10 9.66
N VAL A 1109 -36.99 -27.37 10.61
CA VAL A 1109 -35.52 -27.26 10.71
C VAL A 1109 -34.88 -28.60 11.06
N ASN A 1110 -35.50 -29.36 11.96
CA ASN A 1110 -35.03 -30.69 12.34
C ASN A 1110 -35.17 -31.71 11.20
N GLU A 1111 -36.24 -31.64 10.40
CA GLU A 1111 -36.43 -32.47 9.21
C GLU A 1111 -35.39 -32.15 8.13
N TYR A 1112 -35.14 -30.85 7.87
CA TYR A 1112 -34.13 -30.43 6.90
C TYR A 1112 -32.73 -30.92 7.28
N HIS A 1113 -32.35 -30.80 8.56
CA HIS A 1113 -31.09 -31.32 9.07
C HIS A 1113 -30.99 -32.85 8.92
N ALA A 1114 -32.07 -33.59 9.15
CA ALA A 1114 -32.08 -35.04 9.00
C ALA A 1114 -31.82 -35.50 7.55
N ASN A 1115 -32.20 -34.67 6.57
CA ASN A 1115 -31.93 -34.91 5.15
C ASN A 1115 -30.58 -34.32 4.67
N ASN A 1116 -30.03 -33.32 5.37
CA ASN A 1116 -28.83 -32.58 5.00
C ASN A 1116 -27.84 -32.54 6.17
N ASN A 1117 -26.93 -33.53 6.22
CA ASN A 1117 -26.00 -33.71 7.35
C ASN A 1117 -25.03 -32.55 7.57
N GLU A 1118 -24.77 -31.74 6.53
CA GLU A 1118 -23.87 -30.58 6.64
C GLU A 1118 -24.56 -29.37 7.25
N PHE A 1119 -25.89 -29.27 7.23
CA PHE A 1119 -26.63 -28.15 7.81
C PHE A 1119 -26.43 -28.08 9.33
N PRO A 1120 -26.11 -26.90 9.93
CA PRO A 1120 -26.11 -25.55 9.35
C PRO A 1120 -24.71 -25.04 8.93
N GLN A 1121 -23.77 -25.95 8.65
CA GLN A 1121 -22.39 -25.71 8.24
C GLN A 1121 -22.14 -26.09 6.77
N GLU A 1122 -23.15 -25.98 5.90
CA GLU A 1122 -23.00 -26.21 4.44
C GLU A 1122 -22.03 -25.19 3.83
N SER A 1123 -21.25 -25.59 2.81
CA SER A 1123 -20.17 -24.79 2.21
C SER A 1123 -20.55 -23.35 1.87
N THR A 1124 -19.69 -22.36 2.17
CA THR A 1124 -19.89 -20.97 1.69
C THR A 1124 -19.75 -20.83 0.18
N GLY A 1125 -19.17 -21.82 -0.50
CA GLY A 1125 -19.13 -21.91 -1.96
C GLY A 1125 -20.52 -22.07 -2.60
N ASP A 1126 -21.50 -22.58 -1.85
CA ASP A 1126 -22.87 -22.68 -2.33
C ASP A 1126 -23.59 -21.33 -2.26
N GLN A 1127 -23.83 -20.75 -3.44
CA GLN A 1127 -24.56 -19.49 -3.63
C GLN A 1127 -25.95 -19.69 -4.25
N PHE A 1128 -26.41 -20.95 -4.40
CA PHE A 1128 -27.57 -21.33 -5.20
C PHE A 1128 -28.66 -21.99 -4.33
N PHE A 1129 -29.15 -21.27 -3.32
CA PHE A 1129 -30.07 -21.85 -2.33
C PHE A 1129 -31.41 -22.27 -2.90
N THR A 1130 -31.87 -23.45 -2.48
CA THR A 1130 -33.27 -23.89 -2.68
C THR A 1130 -34.21 -23.14 -1.73
N GLU A 1131 -35.51 -23.15 -2.01
CA GLU A 1131 -36.51 -22.53 -1.12
C GLU A 1131 -36.49 -23.17 0.28
N GLY A 1132 -36.37 -24.51 0.35
CA GLY A 1132 -36.30 -25.23 1.62
C GLY A 1132 -35.07 -24.85 2.44
N GLN A 1133 -33.90 -24.78 1.81
CA GLN A 1133 -32.65 -24.34 2.46
C GLN A 1133 -32.76 -22.91 2.98
N PHE A 1134 -33.32 -21.99 2.17
CA PHE A 1134 -33.54 -20.60 2.58
C PHE A 1134 -34.44 -20.51 3.81
N GLU A 1135 -35.58 -21.19 3.79
CA GLU A 1135 -36.51 -21.15 4.93
C GLU A 1135 -35.94 -21.80 6.18
N SER A 1136 -35.17 -22.88 6.06
CA SER A 1136 -34.48 -23.54 7.18
C SER A 1136 -33.46 -22.63 7.87
N TYR A 1137 -32.59 -21.93 7.12
CA TYR A 1137 -31.65 -20.96 7.73
C TYR A 1137 -32.37 -19.76 8.36
N ARG A 1138 -33.41 -19.23 7.69
CA ARG A 1138 -34.21 -18.12 8.21
C ARG A 1138 -34.88 -18.52 9.52
N LYS A 1139 -35.45 -19.72 9.56
CA LYS A 1139 -36.13 -20.24 10.76
C LYS A 1139 -35.13 -20.55 11.87
N LEU A 1140 -33.97 -21.11 11.55
CA LEU A 1140 -32.89 -21.34 12.51
C LEU A 1140 -32.44 -20.05 13.19
N GLY A 1141 -32.20 -18.98 12.41
CA GLY A 1141 -31.83 -17.67 12.97
C GLY A 1141 -32.91 -17.06 13.86
N PHE A 1142 -34.19 -17.31 13.53
CA PHE A 1142 -35.32 -16.89 14.35
C PHE A 1142 -35.41 -17.66 15.68
N ASP A 1143 -35.19 -18.97 15.66
CA ASP A 1143 -35.26 -19.83 16.85
C ASP A 1143 -34.03 -19.69 17.76
N SER A 1144 -32.91 -19.20 17.21
CA SER A 1144 -31.66 -19.09 17.95
C SER A 1144 -31.65 -18.03 19.05
N ILE A 1145 -32.60 -17.07 19.03
CA ILE A 1145 -32.79 -16.12 20.12
C ILE A 1145 -33.97 -16.59 20.99
N PRO A 1146 -33.76 -16.97 22.26
CA PRO A 1146 -34.85 -17.40 23.13
C PRO A 1146 -35.85 -16.25 23.37
N GLY A 1147 -37.11 -16.64 23.63
CA GLY A 1147 -38.25 -15.73 23.78
C GLY A 1147 -38.22 -14.87 25.04
#